data_AF-A0A938SPU3-F1
#
_entry.id   AF-A0A938SPU3-F1
#
_cell.length_a   1.000
_cell.length_b   1.000
_cell.length_c   1.000
_cell.angle_alpha   90.00
_cell.angle_beta   90.00
_cell.angle_gamma   90.00
#
_symmetry.space_group_name_H-M   'P 1'
#
loop_
_entity.id
_entity.type
_entity.pdbx_description
1 polymer ?
#
loop_
_entity_poly.entity_id
_entity_poly.type
_entity_poly.pdbx_seq_one_letter_code
_entity_poly.pdbx_strand_id
1 'polypeptide(L)'
;MLVEKRLVVFLLASVLIMIGFVFLRVQLIPPPDMQGQRLAETPGGEVPGAKVPGSKTPADGKPTSLEPGDSKLETEKSGEATAEHDAKTEGGAEKEPAGKELPASESTSDAAASAAPGATVQRTVPEQWLTLGSFAPDSPYRILVTFSNRGAAVERVELVERRDNGLLRYRDLSKKHGYLGLHCRASDSGCEVTVVGAGTPAALAKPSQGTMANGLRAGDIIEEAIGEGDSRSIRRPSDLDAFLEGTKPWQSVTLRVRRGAGDAAVKAQFQATLDHHPLELIQPEAAPGQPGNQSFLLGLCGVGDKKIAFGEDELPEYLSLRNSHWQVGEAKKDEVVFRQRVPLGTEADAGELEFVKRFAIVPVSAGSGEDATSRAYQLRMTIEVINHTATPRTVAHLLDGPTGLPLEGWWYLNKIHPSWGGAGARDVIWRVRGKGHSLRSAVQIYKQATDEDSTGPFTSVLAGQSTVEDRTLDYIGVDTQYFSAVMQAGKYGSPASLLCQDAYAMPVGPLDAVPRAAMKTLNTTYRLIDVATELPPDAKMEREYHLFLGPKSERLLADFALSDIMEYGWFGWIAKPLSRLLHIFHAIVGNYGLAIIMLTVLVRGLMFPIGRKAARNAQMMQELAPEIKKIKEKYKNDLEKQTQAQRELWKRHNFNPLGGCWLMFLQLPIFIGLYRCLSVDIELRQAALIPGLEWCSNLAGPDMAVYWGKALPAFLGSETGWLGPYLNILPIFTIVLFLVQQKMFTPPATDDQTRMQQSMMKYMMIFMGLLFFKVASGLCVYFIASSLWGIGERKLLPKPAPPKNSEPAKPPESPAKPSPSARRTAAPEKKSFLQRLKEKVEQADANQRRASRRKRRD
;
A
#
# COMPACT_ATOMS: atom_id res chain seq x y z
N MET A 1 32.97 16.96 -33.15
CA MET A 1 32.78 18.42 -33.17
C MET A 1 31.39 18.91 -33.60
N LEU A 2 30.95 18.82 -34.87
CA LEU A 2 29.65 19.43 -35.28
C LEU A 2 28.41 18.79 -34.61
N VAL A 3 28.45 17.48 -34.38
CA VAL A 3 27.39 16.74 -33.68
C VAL A 3 27.38 17.04 -32.18
N GLU A 4 28.56 17.26 -31.57
CA GLU A 4 28.66 17.66 -30.16
C GLU A 4 28.11 19.07 -29.94
N LYS A 5 28.37 20.01 -30.86
CA LYS A 5 27.79 21.36 -30.81
C LYS A 5 26.27 21.34 -30.96
N ARG A 6 25.72 20.54 -31.90
CA ARG A 6 24.26 20.39 -32.05
C ARG A 6 23.60 19.71 -30.85
N LEU A 7 24.31 18.79 -30.19
CA LEU A 7 23.84 18.11 -28.98
C LEU A 7 23.86 19.04 -27.76
N VAL A 8 24.92 19.84 -27.58
CA VAL A 8 24.98 20.87 -26.52
C VAL A 8 23.89 21.90 -26.74
N VAL A 9 23.63 22.31 -27.98
CA VAL A 9 22.52 23.19 -28.33
C VAL A 9 21.16 22.53 -28.11
N PHE A 10 20.99 21.23 -28.40
CA PHE A 10 19.73 20.52 -28.14
C PHE A 10 19.49 20.30 -26.63
N LEU A 11 20.52 19.97 -25.86
CA LEU A 11 20.45 19.86 -24.40
C LEU A 11 20.19 21.22 -23.77
N LEU A 12 20.90 22.26 -24.19
CA LEU A 12 20.66 23.64 -23.74
C LEU A 12 19.27 24.12 -24.16
N ALA A 13 18.81 23.83 -25.37
CA ALA A 13 17.47 24.19 -25.83
C ALA A 13 16.39 23.39 -25.07
N SER A 14 16.60 22.11 -24.79
CA SER A 14 15.67 21.30 -23.99
C SER A 14 15.61 21.80 -22.55
N VAL A 15 16.75 22.14 -21.95
CA VAL A 15 16.82 22.75 -20.62
C VAL A 15 16.23 24.16 -20.63
N LEU A 16 16.46 24.99 -21.65
CA LEU A 16 15.90 26.33 -21.79
C LEU A 16 14.39 26.32 -22.09
N ILE A 17 13.90 25.36 -22.88
CA ILE A 17 12.47 25.14 -23.09
C ILE A 17 11.82 24.68 -21.78
N MET A 18 12.50 23.84 -21.00
CA MET A 18 12.03 23.40 -19.69
C MET A 18 12.03 24.54 -18.67
N ILE A 19 13.09 25.34 -18.59
CA ILE A 19 13.16 26.54 -17.76
C ILE A 19 12.12 27.57 -18.22
N GLY A 20 11.96 27.76 -19.53
CA GLY A 20 10.98 28.65 -20.13
C GLY A 20 9.55 28.20 -19.83
N PHE A 21 9.26 26.91 -19.88
CA PHE A 21 7.96 26.35 -19.50
C PHE A 21 7.68 26.50 -18.00
N VAL A 22 8.68 26.31 -17.14
CA VAL A 22 8.57 26.54 -15.70
C VAL A 22 8.31 28.02 -15.40
N PHE A 23 9.05 28.93 -16.05
CA PHE A 23 8.88 30.38 -15.90
C PHE A 23 7.51 30.86 -16.41
N LEU A 24 7.07 30.33 -17.56
CA LEU A 24 5.77 30.58 -18.15
C LEU A 24 4.64 30.09 -17.23
N ARG A 25 4.80 28.92 -16.59
CA ARG A 25 3.83 28.37 -15.64
C ARG A 25 3.70 29.23 -14.38
N VAL A 26 4.82 29.69 -13.81
CA VAL A 26 4.83 30.57 -12.62
C VAL A 26 4.13 31.91 -12.89
N GLN A 27 4.14 32.39 -14.15
CA GLN A 27 3.54 33.66 -14.55
C GLN A 27 2.07 33.54 -15.01
N LEU A 28 1.66 32.41 -15.62
CA LEU A 28 0.35 32.29 -16.28
C LEU A 28 -0.69 31.48 -15.51
N ILE A 29 -0.30 30.76 -14.45
CA ILE A 29 -1.25 30.02 -13.61
C ILE A 29 -1.20 30.66 -12.21
N PRO A 30 -2.15 31.54 -11.86
CA PRO A 30 -2.28 31.98 -10.48
C PRO A 30 -2.59 30.75 -9.59
N PRO A 31 -2.19 30.76 -8.30
CA PRO A 31 -2.68 29.76 -7.36
C PRO A 31 -4.22 29.72 -7.42
N PRO A 32 -4.85 28.55 -7.23
CA PRO A 32 -6.30 28.41 -7.35
C PRO A 32 -7.02 29.45 -6.49
N ASP A 33 -7.99 30.14 -7.11
CA ASP A 33 -8.73 31.23 -6.50
C ASP A 33 -9.31 30.83 -5.14
N MET A 34 -8.90 31.55 -4.10
CA MET A 34 -9.42 31.51 -2.73
C MET A 34 -10.82 32.16 -2.65
N GLN A 35 -11.73 31.81 -3.56
CA GLN A 35 -13.09 32.37 -3.62
C GLN A 35 -14.13 31.35 -3.15
N GLY A 36 -13.96 30.89 -1.91
CA GLY A 36 -14.98 30.14 -1.15
C GLY A 36 -14.89 30.32 0.37
N GLN A 37 -13.91 31.09 0.88
CA GLN A 37 -13.61 31.18 2.31
C GLN A 37 -13.83 32.56 2.94
N ARG A 38 -14.43 33.52 2.23
CA ARG A 38 -14.89 34.76 2.86
C ARG A 38 -16.40 34.79 2.83
N LEU A 39 -17.03 34.47 3.97
CA LEU A 39 -18.22 35.12 4.52
C LEU A 39 -18.63 34.40 5.83
N ALA A 40 -18.16 34.92 6.96
CA ALA A 40 -18.88 35.03 8.23
C ALA A 40 -17.99 35.77 9.25
N GLU A 41 -17.57 37.00 8.94
CA GLU A 41 -17.16 37.92 10.00
C GLU A 41 -18.43 38.51 10.63
N THR A 42 -18.71 38.12 11.87
CA THR A 42 -19.69 38.76 12.76
C THR A 42 -19.30 40.21 13.06
N PRO A 43 -20.24 41.16 13.12
CA PRO A 43 -19.94 42.52 13.55
C PRO A 43 -20.00 42.65 15.09
N GLY A 44 -18.99 43.30 15.68
CA GLY A 44 -19.11 43.94 17.00
C GLY A 44 -18.17 43.43 18.09
N GLY A 45 -17.09 44.16 18.35
CA GLY A 45 -16.21 44.00 19.51
C GLY A 45 -14.98 44.91 19.41
N GLU A 46 -15.04 46.08 20.04
CA GLU A 46 -14.02 47.14 20.03
C GLU A 46 -12.66 46.69 20.60
N VAL A 47 -11.57 47.06 19.90
CA VAL A 47 -10.24 47.32 20.51
C VAL A 47 -9.63 48.54 19.79
N PRO A 48 -9.07 49.54 20.49
CA PRO A 48 -8.78 50.84 19.90
C PRO A 48 -7.36 50.94 19.31
N GLY A 49 -7.26 51.67 18.18
CA GLY A 49 -6.16 52.59 17.91
C GLY A 49 -5.16 52.24 16.81
N ALA A 50 -5.40 52.77 15.59
CA ALA A 50 -4.36 53.43 14.76
C ALA A 50 -4.97 54.08 13.49
N LYS A 51 -5.07 55.42 13.52
CA LYS A 51 -5.06 56.44 12.45
C LYS A 51 -4.20 56.04 11.21
N VAL A 52 -4.44 56.35 9.91
CA VAL A 52 -5.01 57.49 9.11
C VAL A 52 -5.29 56.99 7.62
N PRO A 53 -5.61 57.79 6.55
CA PRO A 53 -6.94 57.96 5.93
C PRO A 53 -7.10 57.65 4.40
N GLY A 54 -8.36 57.49 3.95
CA GLY A 54 -8.94 58.33 2.89
C GLY A 54 -8.97 57.87 1.41
N SER A 55 -10.19 57.62 0.89
CA SER A 55 -10.80 58.16 -0.37
C SER A 55 -11.94 57.24 -0.85
N LYS A 56 -13.21 57.65 -0.67
CA LYS A 56 -14.15 58.30 -1.64
C LYS A 56 -14.66 57.40 -2.80
N THR A 57 -15.95 57.06 -2.68
CA THR A 57 -17.07 56.72 -3.61
C THR A 57 -17.05 57.43 -4.99
N PRO A 58 -18.01 57.24 -5.95
CA PRO A 58 -19.25 56.41 -6.00
C PRO A 58 -19.48 55.64 -7.35
N ALA A 59 -20.27 54.55 -7.38
CA ALA A 59 -21.71 54.40 -7.72
C ALA A 59 -22.14 54.79 -9.17
N ASP A 60 -22.79 53.85 -9.89
CA ASP A 60 -24.09 54.04 -10.58
C ASP A 60 -24.52 52.81 -11.43
N GLY A 61 -25.84 52.63 -11.56
CA GLY A 61 -26.43 52.00 -12.76
C GLY A 61 -27.30 50.75 -12.55
N LYS A 62 -28.60 50.96 -12.37
CA LYS A 62 -29.70 49.98 -12.27
C LYS A 62 -30.37 49.80 -13.68
N PRO A 63 -31.57 49.20 -13.83
CA PRO A 63 -31.90 47.81 -14.22
C PRO A 63 -32.70 47.69 -15.54
N THR A 64 -33.09 46.48 -15.97
CA THR A 64 -34.41 46.28 -16.61
C THR A 64 -34.95 44.84 -16.44
N SER A 65 -36.26 44.80 -16.20
CA SER A 65 -37.25 43.75 -15.90
C SER A 65 -37.70 42.88 -17.09
N LEU A 66 -38.35 41.74 -16.82
CA LEU A 66 -39.78 41.48 -17.13
C LEU A 66 -40.23 40.04 -16.77
N GLU A 67 -41.47 39.93 -16.29
CA GLU A 67 -42.21 38.77 -15.76
C GLU A 67 -43.07 38.04 -16.86
N PRO A 68 -44.22 37.36 -16.57
CA PRO A 68 -44.39 35.94 -16.23
C PRO A 68 -45.49 35.22 -17.07
N GLY A 69 -45.89 33.98 -16.71
CA GLY A 69 -47.16 33.39 -17.20
C GLY A 69 -47.41 31.91 -16.84
N ASP A 70 -48.51 31.67 -16.10
CA ASP A 70 -49.11 30.38 -15.67
C ASP A 70 -49.77 29.54 -16.78
N SER A 71 -49.98 28.22 -16.54
CA SER A 71 -51.32 27.57 -16.60
C SER A 71 -51.35 26.02 -16.35
N LYS A 72 -52.13 25.62 -15.34
CA LYS A 72 -53.17 24.55 -15.20
C LYS A 72 -53.06 23.12 -15.82
N LEU A 73 -53.17 22.13 -14.90
CA LEU A 73 -54.19 21.05 -14.73
C LEU A 73 -54.83 20.31 -15.92
N GLU A 74 -54.80 18.96 -15.87
CA GLU A 74 -55.95 18.08 -16.16
C GLU A 74 -55.76 16.65 -15.56
N THR A 75 -56.87 15.95 -15.36
CA THR A 75 -57.02 14.66 -14.64
C THR A 75 -57.80 13.70 -15.54
N GLU A 76 -57.47 12.40 -15.58
CA GLU A 76 -58.44 11.37 -15.98
C GLU A 76 -58.14 9.98 -15.40
N LYS A 77 -59.17 9.13 -15.35
CA LYS A 77 -59.41 7.98 -14.46
C LYS A 77 -59.22 6.59 -15.10
N SER A 78 -58.98 5.62 -14.21
CA SER A 78 -59.54 4.24 -14.10
C SER A 78 -59.36 3.16 -15.19
N GLY A 79 -59.03 1.95 -14.73
CA GLY A 79 -59.30 0.67 -15.40
C GLY A 79 -58.75 -0.53 -14.60
N GLU A 80 -59.60 -1.50 -14.31
CA GLU A 80 -59.46 -2.65 -13.39
C GLU A 80 -59.61 -3.98 -14.17
N ALA A 81 -58.94 -5.07 -13.75
CA ALA A 81 -59.23 -6.53 -13.97
C ALA A 81 -57.93 -7.35 -13.68
N THR A 82 -57.78 -8.25 -12.69
CA THR A 82 -58.38 -9.56 -12.32
C THR A 82 -57.96 -10.80 -13.14
N ALA A 83 -57.45 -11.81 -12.40
CA ALA A 83 -57.49 -13.28 -12.61
C ALA A 83 -56.59 -13.86 -13.74
N GLU A 84 -56.05 -15.09 -13.74
CA GLU A 84 -56.16 -16.31 -12.91
C GLU A 84 -55.09 -17.34 -13.39
N HIS A 85 -55.03 -18.49 -12.70
CA HIS A 85 -54.49 -19.81 -13.10
C HIS A 85 -52.98 -20.11 -13.01
N ASP A 86 -52.54 -21.35 -12.76
CA ASP A 86 -53.02 -22.48 -11.95
C ASP A 86 -52.01 -23.63 -12.11
N ALA A 87 -52.13 -24.62 -11.24
CA ALA A 87 -51.35 -25.84 -11.08
C ALA A 87 -51.17 -26.78 -12.29
N LYS A 88 -50.07 -27.56 -12.28
CA LYS A 88 -49.98 -29.05 -12.33
C LYS A 88 -48.51 -29.47 -12.58
N THR A 89 -47.80 -30.20 -11.72
CA THR A 89 -47.94 -31.57 -11.13
C THR A 89 -47.60 -32.71 -12.10
N GLU A 90 -46.83 -33.68 -11.55
CA GLU A 90 -46.53 -35.08 -11.94
C GLU A 90 -45.03 -35.32 -12.25
N GLY A 91 -44.33 -36.30 -11.68
CA GLY A 91 -44.66 -37.43 -10.80
C GLY A 91 -43.51 -38.46 -10.90
N GLY A 92 -42.92 -38.91 -9.79
CA GLY A 92 -42.98 -40.32 -9.33
C GLY A 92 -41.60 -40.74 -8.77
N ALA A 93 -41.48 -41.05 -7.48
CA ALA A 93 -41.62 -42.38 -6.82
C ALA A 93 -40.31 -43.21 -6.96
N GLU A 94 -39.69 -43.79 -5.92
CA GLU A 94 -40.17 -44.63 -4.80
C GLU A 94 -39.23 -44.57 -3.56
N LYS A 95 -39.79 -44.38 -2.36
CA LYS A 95 -39.97 -45.34 -1.24
C LYS A 95 -38.84 -45.47 -0.19
N GLU A 96 -39.14 -44.87 0.97
CA GLU A 96 -38.77 -45.32 2.33
C GLU A 96 -39.31 -46.73 2.67
N PRO A 97 -38.92 -47.32 3.83
CA PRO A 97 -39.79 -47.17 5.01
C PRO A 97 -39.08 -46.94 6.37
N ALA A 98 -39.64 -45.98 7.13
CA ALA A 98 -40.14 -46.05 8.53
C ALA A 98 -39.19 -46.44 9.67
N GLY A 99 -39.25 -45.87 10.88
CA GLY A 99 -40.15 -44.93 11.60
C GLY A 99 -39.54 -44.72 13.01
N LYS A 100 -39.89 -43.76 13.87
CA LYS A 100 -41.20 -43.18 14.24
C LYS A 100 -41.01 -41.78 14.91
N GLU A 101 -41.93 -40.87 14.54
CA GLU A 101 -42.75 -39.86 15.27
C GLU A 101 -42.26 -39.26 16.62
N LEU A 102 -42.00 -37.94 16.77
CA LEU A 102 -42.90 -36.75 16.98
C LEU A 102 -43.57 -36.68 18.38
N PRO A 103 -43.88 -35.50 18.99
CA PRO A 103 -44.09 -34.18 18.37
C PRO A 103 -43.44 -32.95 19.08
N ALA A 104 -43.70 -31.78 18.49
CA ALA A 104 -43.29 -30.44 18.91
C ALA A 104 -43.95 -29.93 20.21
N SER A 105 -43.25 -29.04 20.91
CA SER A 105 -43.86 -28.03 21.80
C SER A 105 -42.99 -26.78 21.84
N GLU A 106 -43.64 -25.63 21.64
CA GLU A 106 -43.15 -24.32 22.07
C GLU A 106 -42.74 -24.36 23.55
N SER A 107 -41.56 -23.83 23.88
CA SER A 107 -41.28 -23.35 25.23
C SER A 107 -40.24 -22.24 25.19
N THR A 108 -40.70 -21.08 25.62
CA THR A 108 -39.93 -20.05 26.32
C THR A 108 -38.83 -20.66 27.19
N SER A 109 -37.58 -20.29 26.97
CA SER A 109 -36.52 -20.51 27.95
C SER A 109 -36.02 -19.16 28.47
N ASP A 110 -36.51 -18.85 29.68
CA ASP A 110 -35.84 -17.95 30.61
C ASP A 110 -34.37 -18.39 30.75
N ALA A 111 -33.46 -17.52 30.32
CA ALA A 111 -32.04 -17.63 30.64
C ALA A 111 -31.82 -17.22 32.10
N ALA A 112 -32.15 -18.13 33.03
CA ALA A 112 -31.73 -18.01 34.41
C ALA A 112 -30.22 -18.30 34.50
N ALA A 113 -29.46 -17.25 34.78
CA ALA A 113 -28.04 -17.28 35.06
C ALA A 113 -27.73 -18.23 36.23
N SER A 114 -26.92 -19.26 35.96
CA SER A 114 -26.23 -20.03 37.00
C SER A 114 -24.99 -19.25 37.41
N ALA A 115 -25.13 -18.39 38.43
CA ALA A 115 -24.02 -17.73 39.09
C ALA A 115 -23.20 -18.75 39.91
N ALA A 116 -21.90 -18.85 39.64
CA ALA A 116 -20.96 -19.47 40.55
C ALA A 116 -20.85 -18.62 41.85
N PRO A 117 -20.80 -19.23 43.04
CA PRO A 117 -20.76 -18.49 44.30
C PRO A 117 -19.35 -17.95 44.55
N GLY A 118 -19.22 -16.61 44.62
CA GLY A 118 -17.95 -15.94 44.98
C GLY A 118 -17.62 -14.64 44.23
N ALA A 119 -18.53 -14.09 43.43
CA ALA A 119 -18.27 -12.84 42.71
C ALA A 119 -18.40 -11.62 43.64
N THR A 120 -17.26 -11.11 44.11
CA THR A 120 -17.14 -9.74 44.60
C THR A 120 -17.73 -8.80 43.54
N VAL A 121 -18.75 -8.04 43.90
CA VAL A 121 -19.45 -7.12 42.99
C VAL A 121 -18.48 -6.00 42.57
N GLN A 122 -17.71 -6.24 41.51
CA GLN A 122 -16.98 -5.18 40.83
C GLN A 122 -18.00 -4.24 40.18
N ARG A 123 -17.87 -2.94 40.44
CA ARG A 123 -18.65 -1.92 39.72
C ARG A 123 -18.42 -2.13 38.22
N THR A 124 -19.49 -2.38 37.49
CA THR A 124 -19.43 -2.50 36.03
C THR A 124 -18.99 -1.17 35.45
N VAL A 125 -17.76 -1.12 34.92
CA VAL A 125 -17.27 0.06 34.21
C VAL A 125 -18.03 0.11 32.88
N PRO A 126 -18.73 1.22 32.56
CA PRO A 126 -19.45 1.33 31.30
C PRO A 126 -18.45 1.37 30.14
N GLU A 127 -18.87 0.82 29.01
CA GLU A 127 -18.10 0.90 27.76
C GLU A 127 -18.03 2.36 27.28
N GLN A 128 -16.84 2.82 26.90
CA GLN A 128 -16.55 4.21 26.54
C GLN A 128 -15.52 4.27 25.43
N TRP A 129 -15.65 5.30 24.58
CA TRP A 129 -14.70 5.63 23.53
C TRP A 129 -14.16 7.04 23.71
N LEU A 130 -12.90 7.24 23.37
CA LEU A 130 -12.22 8.51 23.49
C LEU A 130 -11.39 8.80 22.24
N THR A 131 -11.12 10.08 21.97
CA THR A 131 -10.24 10.48 20.88
C THR A 131 -9.12 11.40 21.35
N LEU A 132 -7.92 11.21 20.81
CA LEU A 132 -6.81 12.17 20.90
C LEU A 132 -6.46 12.71 19.51
N GLY A 133 -6.15 13.99 19.43
CA GLY A 133 -5.81 14.68 18.18
C GLY A 133 -6.99 15.43 17.59
N SER A 134 -6.84 15.92 16.36
CA SER A 134 -7.91 16.63 15.68
C SER A 134 -7.76 16.58 14.16
N PHE A 135 -8.89 16.42 13.48
CA PHE A 135 -9.06 16.46 12.01
C PHE A 135 -9.08 17.88 11.43
N ALA A 136 -9.13 18.91 12.31
CA ALA A 136 -9.18 20.31 11.90
C ALA A 136 -7.94 20.70 11.06
N PRO A 137 -8.07 21.52 10.00
CA PRO A 137 -6.95 21.88 9.14
C PRO A 137 -5.79 22.60 9.85
N ASP A 138 -6.09 23.38 10.88
CA ASP A 138 -5.15 24.14 11.71
C ASP A 138 -4.64 23.33 12.93
N SER A 139 -5.03 22.04 13.03
CA SER A 139 -4.61 21.14 14.09
C SER A 139 -3.07 21.01 14.13
N PRO A 140 -2.46 21.09 15.33
CA PRO A 140 -1.04 20.78 15.48
C PRO A 140 -0.77 19.27 15.37
N TYR A 141 -1.78 18.42 15.29
CA TYR A 141 -1.61 16.97 15.20
C TYR A 141 -1.66 16.49 13.75
N ARG A 142 -1.01 15.37 13.46
CA ARG A 142 -1.04 14.70 12.14
C ARG A 142 -1.75 13.35 12.17
N ILE A 143 -2.12 12.90 13.36
CA ILE A 143 -2.94 11.72 13.61
C ILE A 143 -4.15 12.07 14.49
N LEU A 144 -5.27 11.38 14.24
CA LEU A 144 -6.43 11.32 15.12
C LEU A 144 -6.58 9.86 15.57
N VAL A 145 -6.53 9.61 16.88
CA VAL A 145 -6.55 8.27 17.45
C VAL A 145 -7.85 8.08 18.22
N THR A 146 -8.57 7.00 17.93
CA THR A 146 -9.77 6.58 18.68
C THR A 146 -9.41 5.38 19.55
N PHE A 147 -9.78 5.44 20.82
CA PHE A 147 -9.56 4.41 21.83
C PHE A 147 -10.87 3.82 22.31
N SER A 148 -10.86 2.55 22.67
CA SER A 148 -11.91 1.89 23.44
C SER A 148 -11.38 1.60 24.85
N ASN A 149 -12.20 1.83 25.88
CA ASN A 149 -11.82 1.42 27.23
C ASN A 149 -11.90 -0.10 27.42
N ARG A 150 -12.54 -0.84 26.52
CA ARG A 150 -12.39 -2.30 26.46
C ARG A 150 -10.94 -2.64 26.11
N GLY A 151 -10.27 -3.36 26.99
CA GLY A 151 -8.86 -3.73 26.84
C GLY A 151 -7.86 -2.56 26.80
N ALA A 152 -8.31 -1.33 27.12
CA ALA A 152 -7.56 -0.10 26.92
C ALA A 152 -6.92 -0.04 25.50
N ALA A 153 -7.71 -0.32 24.49
CA ALA A 153 -7.22 -0.62 23.16
C ALA A 153 -7.23 0.59 22.22
N VAL A 154 -6.34 0.56 21.22
CA VAL A 154 -6.42 1.48 20.08
C VAL A 154 -7.35 0.84 19.06
N GLU A 155 -8.39 1.56 18.67
CA GLU A 155 -9.39 1.04 17.74
C GLU A 155 -9.15 1.56 16.33
N ARG A 156 -8.86 2.86 16.21
CA ARG A 156 -8.66 3.51 14.92
C ARG A 156 -7.56 4.56 15.00
N VAL A 157 -6.72 4.64 13.95
CA VAL A 157 -5.72 5.70 13.77
C VAL A 157 -5.87 6.28 12.37
N GLU A 158 -6.18 7.56 12.30
CA GLU A 158 -6.45 8.29 11.05
C GLU A 158 -5.34 9.28 10.77
N LEU A 159 -4.79 9.26 9.56
CA LEU A 159 -3.79 10.25 9.14
C LEU A 159 -4.50 11.50 8.62
N VAL A 160 -4.34 12.61 9.35
CA VAL A 160 -5.10 13.85 9.15
C VAL A 160 -4.25 15.01 8.63
N GLU A 161 -2.99 14.74 8.25
CA GLU A 161 -2.15 15.73 7.60
C GLU A 161 -2.81 16.28 6.33
N ARG A 162 -2.77 17.60 6.15
CA ARG A 162 -3.24 18.29 4.95
C ARG A 162 -2.08 18.91 4.18
N ARG A 163 -2.23 18.96 2.86
CA ARG A 163 -1.36 19.72 1.96
C ARG A 163 -1.75 21.21 2.05
N ASP A 164 -0.91 22.07 1.49
CA ASP A 164 -1.14 23.53 1.46
C ASP A 164 -2.47 23.94 0.80
N ASN A 165 -3.03 23.08 -0.07
CA ASN A 165 -4.32 23.30 -0.71
C ASN A 165 -5.52 22.83 0.14
N GLY A 166 -5.32 22.46 1.40
CA GLY A 166 -6.37 22.02 2.34
C GLY A 166 -6.85 20.58 2.15
N LEU A 167 -6.40 19.87 1.10
CA LEU A 167 -6.73 18.46 0.91
C LEU A 167 -5.88 17.58 1.84
N LEU A 168 -6.47 16.48 2.31
CA LEU A 168 -5.75 15.44 3.03
C LEU A 168 -4.57 14.92 2.18
N ARG A 169 -3.39 14.88 2.80
CA ARG A 169 -2.14 14.39 2.18
C ARG A 169 -2.23 12.90 1.88
N TYR A 170 -2.87 12.15 2.78
CA TYR A 170 -3.08 10.71 2.68
C TYR A 170 -4.56 10.38 2.81
N ARG A 171 -5.20 10.01 1.69
CA ARG A 171 -6.60 9.54 1.66
C ARG A 171 -6.68 8.04 1.44
N ASP A 172 -7.75 7.42 1.92
CA ASP A 172 -8.13 6.09 1.48
C ASP A 172 -8.60 6.16 0.01
N LEU A 173 -7.98 5.35 -0.85
CA LEU A 173 -8.28 5.34 -2.29
C LEU A 173 -9.43 4.39 -2.65
N SER A 174 -9.80 3.49 -1.74
CA SER A 174 -10.92 2.57 -1.89
C SER A 174 -12.25 3.22 -1.51
N LYS A 175 -12.24 4.08 -0.49
CA LYS A 175 -13.41 4.82 0.00
C LYS A 175 -13.54 6.17 -0.71
N LYS A 176 -14.32 6.20 -1.79
CA LYS A 176 -14.56 7.42 -2.60
C LYS A 176 -15.71 8.31 -2.10
N HIS A 177 -16.45 7.84 -1.11
CA HIS A 177 -17.61 8.52 -0.57
C HIS A 177 -17.25 9.57 0.49
N GLY A 178 -18.24 10.35 0.93
CA GLY A 178 -18.03 11.36 1.97
C GLY A 178 -17.73 10.75 3.33
N TYR A 179 -16.89 11.43 4.11
CA TYR A 179 -16.49 11.05 5.47
C TYR A 179 -17.14 11.98 6.49
N LEU A 180 -17.65 11.39 7.58
CA LEU A 180 -18.36 12.10 8.66
C LEU A 180 -17.54 12.21 9.95
N GLY A 181 -16.74 11.19 10.28
CA GLY A 181 -15.80 11.21 11.42
C GLY A 181 -16.43 11.08 12.79
N LEU A 182 -17.25 10.04 12.96
CA LEU A 182 -17.82 9.61 14.23
C LEU A 182 -17.74 8.08 14.36
N HIS A 183 -17.95 7.57 15.58
CA HIS A 183 -18.25 6.17 15.83
C HIS A 183 -19.65 6.10 16.46
N CYS A 184 -20.46 5.13 16.04
CA CYS A 184 -21.79 4.90 16.60
C CYS A 184 -22.05 3.41 16.78
N ARG A 185 -22.95 3.08 17.71
CA ARG A 185 -23.41 1.71 17.98
C ARG A 185 -24.93 1.62 17.81
N ALA A 186 -25.44 0.42 17.59
CA ALA A 186 -26.88 0.21 17.49
C ALA A 186 -27.58 0.55 18.82
N SER A 187 -28.77 1.15 18.73
CA SER A 187 -29.68 1.47 19.83
C SER A 187 -31.11 1.16 19.41
N ASP A 188 -32.03 1.00 20.36
CA ASP A 188 -33.43 0.59 20.10
C ASP A 188 -34.18 1.50 19.12
N SER A 189 -33.74 2.74 18.98
CA SER A 189 -34.42 3.79 18.19
C SER A 189 -33.52 4.46 17.15
N GLY A 190 -32.27 4.00 16.96
CA GLY A 190 -31.35 4.57 16.00
C GLY A 190 -29.90 4.15 16.20
N CYS A 191 -28.94 4.91 15.64
CA CYS A 191 -27.52 4.74 15.97
C CYS A 191 -27.10 5.73 17.06
N GLU A 192 -26.71 5.24 18.24
CA GLU A 192 -26.16 6.06 19.30
C GLU A 192 -24.70 6.41 18.99
N VAL A 193 -24.40 7.70 18.84
CA VAL A 193 -23.05 8.23 18.69
C VAL A 193 -22.28 7.96 19.98
N THR A 194 -21.18 7.22 19.90
CA THR A 194 -20.35 6.90 21.08
C THR A 194 -19.18 7.86 21.21
N VAL A 195 -18.60 8.30 20.10
CA VAL A 195 -17.54 9.31 20.08
C VAL A 195 -17.52 10.07 18.75
N VAL A 196 -17.12 11.33 18.82
CA VAL A 196 -16.94 12.21 17.66
C VAL A 196 -15.53 12.77 17.69
N GLY A 197 -14.78 12.59 16.59
CA GLY A 197 -13.42 13.11 16.49
C GLY A 197 -13.40 14.63 16.46
N ALA A 198 -12.48 15.27 17.20
CA ALA A 198 -12.40 16.73 17.21
C ALA A 198 -12.09 17.29 15.81
N GLY A 199 -12.88 18.26 15.35
CA GLY A 199 -12.69 18.91 14.05
C GLY A 199 -13.17 18.09 12.84
N THR A 200 -13.79 16.92 13.04
CA THR A 200 -14.42 16.17 11.96
C THR A 200 -15.72 16.84 11.49
N PRO A 201 -16.24 16.50 10.30
CA PRO A 201 -17.55 16.98 9.84
C PRO A 201 -18.69 16.82 10.87
N ALA A 202 -18.71 15.70 11.60
CA ALA A 202 -19.67 15.48 12.68
C ALA A 202 -19.48 16.45 13.86
N ALA A 203 -18.24 16.75 14.25
CA ALA A 203 -17.95 17.73 15.31
C ALA A 203 -18.29 19.17 14.89
N LEU A 204 -18.20 19.47 13.59
CA LEU A 204 -18.46 20.80 13.03
C LEU A 204 -19.90 20.98 12.52
N ALA A 205 -20.73 19.93 12.62
CA ALA A 205 -22.11 19.96 12.14
C ALA A 205 -22.92 21.08 12.81
N LYS A 206 -23.68 21.84 12.03
CA LYS A 206 -24.44 23.00 12.53
C LYS A 206 -25.91 22.64 12.70
N PRO A 207 -26.58 23.05 13.79
CA PRO A 207 -28.00 22.83 13.94
C PRO A 207 -28.77 23.62 12.88
N SER A 208 -29.75 22.99 12.22
CA SER A 208 -30.55 23.63 11.16
C SER A 208 -31.57 24.64 11.72
N GLN A 209 -32.00 24.48 12.98
CA GLN A 209 -32.92 25.37 13.68
C GLN A 209 -32.60 25.41 15.19
N GLY A 210 -32.70 26.58 15.82
CA GLY A 210 -32.58 26.76 17.28
C GLY A 210 -31.22 27.25 17.79
N THR A 211 -31.10 27.41 19.12
CA THR A 211 -29.90 27.88 19.85
C THR A 211 -29.00 26.75 20.33
N MET A 212 -29.14 25.53 19.77
CA MET A 212 -28.31 24.41 20.16
C MET A 212 -26.84 24.66 19.83
N ALA A 213 -25.95 24.11 20.65
CA ALA A 213 -24.53 24.15 20.36
C ALA A 213 -24.18 23.25 19.17
N ASN A 214 -23.20 23.69 18.37
CA ASN A 214 -22.68 22.96 17.22
C ASN A 214 -22.12 21.58 17.61
N GLY A 215 -22.12 20.70 16.62
CA GLY A 215 -21.54 19.37 16.65
C GLY A 215 -22.47 18.30 17.20
N LEU A 216 -22.34 17.11 16.63
CA LEU A 216 -22.80 15.87 17.25
C LEU A 216 -21.93 15.54 18.46
N ARG A 217 -22.49 14.80 19.42
CA ARG A 217 -21.83 14.46 20.69
C ARG A 217 -22.15 13.02 21.08
N ALA A 218 -21.32 12.46 21.97
CA ALA A 218 -21.60 11.16 22.56
C ALA A 218 -22.99 11.16 23.25
N GLY A 219 -23.77 10.12 23.02
CA GLY A 219 -25.16 9.96 23.50
C GLY A 219 -26.24 10.52 22.56
N ASP A 220 -25.86 11.22 21.48
CA ASP A 220 -26.81 11.59 20.42
C ASP A 220 -27.27 10.34 19.66
N ILE A 221 -28.57 10.22 19.36
CA ILE A 221 -29.12 9.09 18.59
C ILE A 221 -29.51 9.57 17.20
N ILE A 222 -28.82 9.09 16.18
CA ILE A 222 -29.12 9.37 14.76
C ILE A 222 -30.27 8.47 14.33
N GLU A 223 -31.42 9.07 14.02
CA GLU A 223 -32.65 8.37 13.60
C GLU A 223 -32.78 8.33 12.06
N GLU A 224 -32.25 9.34 11.37
CA GLU A 224 -32.37 9.50 9.92
C GLU A 224 -31.21 10.33 9.35
N ALA A 225 -30.74 9.98 8.15
CA ALA A 225 -29.77 10.73 7.37
C ALA A 225 -30.36 11.13 6.02
N ILE A 226 -30.18 12.39 5.63
CA ILE A 226 -30.82 13.00 4.46
C ILE A 226 -29.73 13.65 3.60
N GLY A 227 -29.66 13.25 2.33
CA GLY A 227 -28.74 13.77 1.32
C GLY A 227 -29.48 14.30 0.09
N GLU A 228 -28.74 14.60 -0.98
CA GLU A 228 -29.36 15.02 -2.24
C GLU A 228 -30.11 13.85 -2.89
N GLY A 229 -31.44 13.86 -2.80
CA GLY A 229 -32.31 12.86 -3.43
C GLY A 229 -32.39 11.51 -2.74
N ASP A 230 -31.78 11.36 -1.55
CA ASP A 230 -31.84 10.14 -0.74
C ASP A 230 -32.11 10.48 0.74
N SER A 231 -33.00 9.72 1.37
CA SER A 231 -33.35 9.83 2.79
C SER A 231 -33.44 8.44 3.37
N ARG A 232 -32.64 8.16 4.40
CA ARG A 232 -32.51 6.82 4.97
C ARG A 232 -32.71 6.84 6.47
N SER A 233 -33.64 6.00 6.95
CA SER A 233 -33.77 5.72 8.37
C SER A 233 -32.57 4.91 8.86
N ILE A 234 -31.98 5.34 9.96
CA ILE A 234 -30.78 4.74 10.53
C ILE A 234 -31.20 3.95 11.76
N ARG A 235 -30.99 2.62 11.75
CA ARG A 235 -31.26 1.75 12.90
C ARG A 235 -30.00 1.09 13.44
N ARG A 236 -29.03 0.84 12.57
CA ARG A 236 -27.73 0.25 12.89
C ARG A 236 -26.61 1.09 12.25
N PRO A 237 -25.36 0.98 12.76
CA PRO A 237 -24.20 1.65 12.16
C PRO A 237 -24.08 1.38 10.65
N SER A 238 -24.34 0.15 10.20
CA SER A 238 -24.28 -0.22 8.78
C SER A 238 -25.29 0.50 7.89
N ASP A 239 -26.41 1.00 8.45
CA ASP A 239 -27.37 1.81 7.68
C ASP A 239 -26.80 3.19 7.39
N LEU A 240 -26.04 3.76 8.35
CA LEU A 240 -25.35 5.03 8.19
C LEU A 240 -24.19 4.90 7.21
N ASP A 241 -23.39 3.84 7.33
CA ASP A 241 -22.30 3.55 6.39
C ASP A 241 -22.84 3.43 4.96
N ALA A 242 -23.91 2.67 4.77
CA ALA A 242 -24.52 2.48 3.46
C ALA A 242 -25.21 3.75 2.91
N PHE A 243 -25.67 4.67 3.77
CA PHE A 243 -26.07 6.02 3.33
C PHE A 243 -24.86 6.82 2.86
N LEU A 244 -23.79 6.85 3.67
CA LEU A 244 -22.57 7.59 3.36
C LEU A 244 -21.92 7.09 2.07
N GLU A 245 -21.95 5.78 1.76
CA GLU A 245 -21.47 5.21 0.50
C GLU A 245 -22.10 5.84 -0.76
N GLY A 246 -23.33 6.35 -0.66
CA GLY A 246 -24.01 7.06 -1.74
C GLY A 246 -23.62 8.54 -1.88
N THR A 247 -22.84 9.08 -0.94
CA THR A 247 -22.48 10.50 -0.89
C THR A 247 -21.11 10.78 -1.51
N LYS A 248 -20.80 12.06 -1.75
CA LYS A 248 -19.48 12.52 -2.20
C LYS A 248 -18.79 13.39 -1.14
N PRO A 249 -17.45 13.45 -1.13
CA PRO A 249 -16.72 14.47 -0.39
C PRO A 249 -17.25 15.88 -0.73
N TRP A 250 -17.29 16.76 0.27
CA TRP A 250 -17.82 18.14 0.19
C TRP A 250 -19.33 18.26 0.00
N GLN A 251 -20.06 17.15 -0.13
CA GLN A 251 -21.51 17.17 -0.11
C GLN A 251 -22.02 17.50 1.29
N SER A 252 -23.08 18.29 1.38
CA SER A 252 -23.75 18.56 2.65
C SER A 252 -24.87 17.56 2.89
N VAL A 253 -24.93 16.99 4.09
CA VAL A 253 -25.96 16.05 4.54
C VAL A 253 -26.63 16.57 5.81
N THR A 254 -27.88 16.20 6.02
CA THR A 254 -28.63 16.56 7.22
C THR A 254 -28.92 15.30 8.03
N LEU A 255 -28.59 15.33 9.32
CA LEU A 255 -28.81 14.23 10.25
C LEU A 255 -29.92 14.62 11.22
N ARG A 256 -30.99 13.82 11.28
CA ARG A 256 -32.01 13.95 12.32
C ARG A 256 -31.57 13.18 13.55
N VAL A 257 -31.45 13.90 14.65
CA VAL A 257 -30.81 13.42 15.87
C VAL A 257 -31.72 13.67 17.05
N ARG A 258 -31.83 12.67 17.92
CA ARG A 258 -32.46 12.80 19.23
C ARG A 258 -31.37 12.93 20.29
N ARG A 259 -31.38 14.05 21.01
CA ARG A 259 -30.40 14.37 22.05
C ARG A 259 -31.05 14.26 23.43
N GLY A 260 -30.46 13.45 24.31
CA GLY A 260 -30.99 13.16 25.65
C GLY A 260 -31.88 11.92 25.71
N ALA A 261 -32.31 11.56 26.92
CA ALA A 261 -33.08 10.35 27.20
C ALA A 261 -34.49 10.67 27.75
N GLY A 262 -35.44 9.75 27.51
CA GLY A 262 -36.83 9.87 27.99
C GLY A 262 -37.60 11.06 27.40
N ASP A 263 -38.59 11.55 28.16
CA ASP A 263 -39.48 12.65 27.75
C ASP A 263 -38.77 14.01 27.58
N ALA A 264 -37.54 14.13 28.10
CA ALA A 264 -36.70 15.32 27.95
C ALA A 264 -35.87 15.31 26.65
N ALA A 265 -35.98 14.26 25.83
CA ALA A 265 -35.19 14.13 24.60
C ALA A 265 -35.63 15.16 23.55
N VAL A 266 -34.69 15.95 23.06
CA VAL A 266 -34.97 16.97 22.05
C VAL A 266 -34.59 16.44 20.67
N LYS A 267 -35.53 16.54 19.72
CA LYS A 267 -35.25 16.26 18.31
C LYS A 267 -34.61 17.49 17.67
N ALA A 268 -33.47 17.28 17.01
CA ALA A 268 -32.69 18.30 16.34
C ALA A 268 -32.29 17.82 14.95
N GLN A 269 -31.95 18.77 14.09
CA GLN A 269 -31.37 18.49 12.78
C GLN A 269 -30.00 19.14 12.71
N PHE A 270 -29.00 18.40 12.29
CA PHE A 270 -27.63 18.88 12.11
C PHE A 270 -27.23 18.76 10.65
N GLN A 271 -26.79 19.87 10.05
CA GLN A 271 -26.19 19.90 8.73
C GLN A 271 -24.67 19.73 8.85
N ALA A 272 -24.12 18.73 8.19
CA ALA A 272 -22.69 18.45 8.13
C ALA A 272 -22.20 18.49 6.69
N THR A 273 -21.08 19.17 6.45
CA THR A 273 -20.38 19.14 5.15
C THR A 273 -19.31 18.05 5.21
N LEU A 274 -19.50 16.98 4.44
CA LEU A 274 -18.61 15.82 4.44
C LEU A 274 -17.22 16.19 3.89
N ASP A 275 -16.18 15.48 4.32
CA ASP A 275 -14.82 15.62 3.78
C ASP A 275 -14.41 14.32 3.05
N HIS A 276 -13.20 14.29 2.49
CA HIS A 276 -12.57 13.06 2.03
C HIS A 276 -12.27 12.13 3.19
N HIS A 277 -12.35 10.82 2.92
CA HIS A 277 -11.95 9.81 3.88
C HIS A 277 -10.42 9.89 4.15
N PRO A 278 -9.99 10.13 5.40
CA PRO A 278 -8.58 10.01 5.75
C PRO A 278 -8.12 8.57 5.57
N LEU A 279 -6.82 8.39 5.38
CA LEU A 279 -6.27 7.04 5.46
C LEU A 279 -6.35 6.55 6.91
N GLU A 280 -7.09 5.47 7.11
CA GLU A 280 -7.11 4.72 8.37
C GLU A 280 -5.92 3.76 8.39
N LEU A 281 -4.89 4.11 9.16
CA LEU A 281 -3.71 3.27 9.31
C LEU A 281 -3.97 2.06 10.21
N ILE A 282 -4.80 2.25 11.24
CA ILE A 282 -5.34 1.18 12.08
C ILE A 282 -6.85 1.31 12.00
N GLN A 283 -7.53 0.19 11.76
CA GLN A 283 -8.98 0.10 11.73
C GLN A 283 -9.45 -1.26 12.25
N PRO A 284 -10.62 -1.33 12.91
CA PRO A 284 -11.18 -2.59 13.36
C PRO A 284 -11.65 -3.39 12.13
N GLU A 285 -10.89 -4.41 11.75
CA GLU A 285 -11.31 -5.38 10.73
C GLU A 285 -12.02 -6.54 11.42
N ALA A 286 -13.31 -6.68 11.13
CA ALA A 286 -14.18 -7.72 11.68
C ALA A 286 -14.39 -8.85 10.66
N ALA A 287 -14.28 -10.10 11.12
CA ALA A 287 -14.86 -11.21 10.38
C ALA A 287 -16.40 -11.11 10.46
N PRO A 288 -17.16 -11.60 9.46
CA PRO A 288 -18.62 -11.59 9.52
C PRO A 288 -19.14 -12.19 10.84
N GLY A 289 -19.88 -11.40 11.62
CA GLY A 289 -20.47 -11.83 12.89
C GLY A 289 -19.56 -11.76 14.13
N GLN A 290 -18.33 -11.24 14.01
CA GLN A 290 -17.44 -11.01 15.16
C GLN A 290 -17.19 -9.50 15.39
N PRO A 291 -16.98 -9.04 16.64
CA PRO A 291 -16.49 -7.69 16.88
C PRO A 291 -15.12 -7.49 16.20
N GLY A 292 -14.84 -6.29 15.72
CA GLY A 292 -13.57 -5.97 15.08
C GLY A 292 -12.38 -6.15 16.02
N ASN A 293 -11.26 -6.63 15.47
CA ASN A 293 -10.06 -6.89 16.27
C ASN A 293 -9.40 -5.57 16.70
N GLN A 294 -9.25 -5.37 18.01
CA GLN A 294 -8.62 -4.18 18.57
C GLN A 294 -7.09 -4.28 18.59
N SER A 295 -6.41 -3.13 18.56
CA SER A 295 -4.94 -3.06 18.55
C SER A 295 -4.35 -2.82 19.94
N PHE A 296 -3.13 -3.32 20.13
CA PHE A 296 -2.33 -3.13 21.35
C PHE A 296 -2.94 -3.71 22.62
N LEU A 297 -3.68 -4.81 22.54
CA LEU A 297 -4.27 -5.46 23.72
C LEU A 297 -3.19 -6.00 24.66
N LEU A 298 -3.43 -5.86 25.97
CA LEU A 298 -2.59 -6.38 27.04
C LEU A 298 -3.19 -7.67 27.58
N GLY A 299 -2.39 -8.72 27.73
CA GLY A 299 -2.78 -9.98 28.36
C GLY A 299 -1.90 -10.30 29.56
N LEU A 300 -2.49 -10.86 30.61
CA LEU A 300 -1.75 -11.34 31.77
C LEU A 300 -1.27 -12.77 31.48
N CYS A 301 0.04 -12.96 31.27
CA CYS A 301 0.57 -14.24 30.81
C CYS A 301 1.29 -15.05 31.91
N GLY A 302 1.64 -14.42 33.03
CA GLY A 302 2.22 -15.12 34.17
C GLY A 302 2.05 -14.38 35.50
N VAL A 303 1.74 -15.14 36.56
CA VAL A 303 1.68 -14.67 37.95
C VAL A 303 2.25 -15.76 38.87
N GLY A 304 3.36 -15.48 39.56
CA GLY A 304 4.09 -16.48 40.34
C GLY A 304 4.55 -17.64 39.45
N ASP A 305 4.18 -18.87 39.82
CA ASP A 305 4.48 -20.08 39.05
C ASP A 305 3.49 -20.34 37.91
N LYS A 306 2.36 -19.64 37.89
CA LYS A 306 1.32 -19.83 36.89
C LYS A 306 1.70 -19.11 35.60
N LYS A 307 1.54 -19.80 34.48
CA LYS A 307 1.83 -19.29 33.13
C LYS A 307 0.74 -19.76 32.18
N ILE A 308 0.50 -18.98 31.15
CA ILE A 308 -0.40 -19.37 30.07
C ILE A 308 0.10 -20.64 29.39
N ALA A 309 -0.84 -21.48 28.94
CA ALA A 309 -0.53 -22.56 28.03
C ALA A 309 -0.17 -21.98 26.64
N PHE A 310 0.50 -22.78 25.82
CA PHE A 310 0.78 -22.38 24.44
C PHE A 310 -0.53 -22.11 23.69
N GLY A 311 -0.62 -20.95 23.06
CA GLY A 311 -1.78 -20.52 22.27
C GLY A 311 -2.89 -19.82 23.04
N GLU A 312 -2.81 -19.76 24.37
CA GLU A 312 -3.73 -18.97 25.19
C GLU A 312 -3.38 -17.47 25.14
N ASP A 313 -4.41 -16.64 25.29
CA ASP A 313 -4.32 -15.18 25.20
C ASP A 313 -4.04 -14.50 26.55
N GLU A 314 -4.40 -15.15 27.65
CA GLU A 314 -4.21 -14.70 29.04
C GLU A 314 -4.52 -15.82 30.03
N LEU A 315 -4.20 -15.62 31.31
CA LEU A 315 -4.54 -16.57 32.37
C LEU A 315 -6.06 -16.56 32.64
N PRO A 316 -6.78 -17.66 32.38
CA PRO A 316 -8.26 -17.69 32.40
C PRO A 316 -8.86 -17.56 33.81
N GLU A 317 -8.06 -17.78 34.84
CA GLU A 317 -8.44 -17.72 36.25
C GLU A 317 -8.50 -16.29 36.82
N TYR A 318 -7.91 -15.31 36.12
CA TYR A 318 -7.93 -13.92 36.53
C TYR A 318 -8.86 -13.09 35.63
N LEU A 319 -9.16 -11.88 36.09
CA LEU A 319 -9.91 -10.92 35.30
C LEU A 319 -9.20 -10.64 33.98
N SER A 320 -9.91 -10.89 32.87
CA SER A 320 -9.42 -10.64 31.51
C SER A 320 -9.00 -9.19 31.34
N LEU A 321 -7.72 -8.96 31.03
CA LEU A 321 -7.25 -7.61 30.71
C LEU A 321 -7.66 -7.20 29.30
N ARG A 322 -7.92 -8.17 28.43
CA ARG A 322 -8.24 -7.98 27.01
C ARG A 322 -9.72 -7.63 26.79
N ASN A 323 -10.61 -8.28 27.53
CA ASN A 323 -12.06 -8.18 27.33
C ASN A 323 -12.79 -7.34 28.36
N SER A 324 -12.16 -6.99 29.50
CA SER A 324 -12.77 -6.11 30.50
C SER A 324 -12.77 -4.65 30.06
N HIS A 325 -13.70 -3.87 30.62
CA HIS A 325 -13.74 -2.41 30.48
C HIS A 325 -12.87 -1.77 31.55
N TRP A 326 -11.80 -1.09 31.12
CA TRP A 326 -10.87 -0.40 32.00
C TRP A 326 -11.44 0.94 32.46
N GLN A 327 -11.12 1.34 33.68
CA GLN A 327 -11.48 2.65 34.18
C GLN A 327 -10.69 3.72 33.43
N VAL A 328 -11.40 4.67 32.83
CA VAL A 328 -10.79 5.85 32.21
C VAL A 328 -10.40 6.82 33.33
N GLY A 329 -9.10 7.09 33.43
CA GLY A 329 -8.51 8.02 34.37
C GLY A 329 -8.47 9.45 33.80
N GLU A 330 -7.31 10.10 33.93
CA GLU A 330 -7.11 11.45 33.41
C GLU A 330 -7.11 11.43 31.86
N ALA A 331 -7.97 12.26 31.25
CA ALA A 331 -8.04 12.48 29.81
C ALA A 331 -7.78 13.97 29.53
N LYS A 332 -6.60 14.26 28.98
CA LYS A 332 -6.16 15.58 28.50
C LYS A 332 -6.34 15.65 26.98
N LYS A 333 -6.02 16.82 26.39
CA LYS A 333 -6.10 17.05 24.94
C LYS A 333 -5.18 16.10 24.14
N ASP A 334 -4.06 15.71 24.73
CA ASP A 334 -2.97 14.96 24.10
C ASP A 334 -2.60 13.68 24.84
N GLU A 335 -3.30 13.33 25.92
CA GLU A 335 -3.01 12.16 26.75
C GLU A 335 -4.28 11.52 27.31
N VAL A 336 -4.33 10.19 27.36
CA VAL A 336 -5.40 9.42 28.02
C VAL A 336 -4.79 8.31 28.87
N VAL A 337 -5.39 8.06 30.05
CA VAL A 337 -4.97 7.02 30.99
C VAL A 337 -6.10 6.03 31.20
N PHE A 338 -5.79 4.74 31.13
CA PHE A 338 -6.67 3.65 31.49
C PHE A 338 -6.08 2.89 32.68
N ARG A 339 -6.93 2.44 33.61
CA ARG A 339 -6.54 1.68 34.79
C ARG A 339 -7.40 0.44 34.94
N GLN A 340 -6.78 -0.67 35.29
CA GLN A 340 -7.46 -1.92 35.60
C GLN A 340 -6.83 -2.61 36.79
N ARG A 341 -7.65 -3.03 37.75
CA ARG A 341 -7.23 -3.79 38.92
C ARG A 341 -7.62 -5.25 38.74
N VAL A 342 -6.66 -6.14 38.95
CA VAL A 342 -6.81 -7.59 38.83
C VAL A 342 -6.64 -8.20 40.22
N PRO A 343 -7.74 -8.62 40.87
CA PRO A 343 -7.66 -9.37 42.12
C PRO A 343 -6.95 -10.71 41.91
N LEU A 344 -6.05 -11.08 42.82
CA LEU A 344 -5.32 -12.34 42.73
C LEU A 344 -6.00 -13.52 43.45
N GLY A 345 -7.15 -13.27 44.08
CA GLY A 345 -7.94 -14.27 44.79
C GLY A 345 -9.25 -13.66 45.29
N THR A 346 -10.08 -14.50 45.91
CA THR A 346 -11.39 -14.11 46.47
C THR A 346 -11.30 -13.63 47.93
N GLU A 347 -10.18 -13.92 48.61
CA GLU A 347 -9.92 -13.50 49.98
C GLU A 347 -9.44 -12.04 50.04
N ALA A 348 -9.82 -11.31 51.09
CA ALA A 348 -9.44 -9.91 51.27
C ALA A 348 -7.90 -9.70 51.31
N ASP A 349 -7.17 -10.72 51.74
CA ASP A 349 -5.71 -10.67 51.92
C ASP A 349 -4.93 -11.10 50.66
N ALA A 350 -5.62 -11.57 49.61
CA ALA A 350 -4.98 -12.00 48.36
C ALA A 350 -4.31 -10.83 47.60
N GLY A 351 -4.79 -9.60 47.83
CA GLY A 351 -4.34 -8.38 47.19
C GLY A 351 -4.65 -8.32 45.68
N GLU A 352 -4.17 -7.26 45.03
CA GLU A 352 -4.44 -6.99 43.62
C GLU A 352 -3.21 -6.48 42.88
N LEU A 353 -3.18 -6.69 41.56
CA LEU A 353 -2.27 -6.02 40.65
C LEU A 353 -3.01 -4.89 39.94
N GLU A 354 -2.41 -3.69 39.88
CA GLU A 354 -2.94 -2.59 39.09
C GLU A 354 -2.15 -2.45 37.79
N PHE A 355 -2.85 -2.46 36.67
CA PHE A 355 -2.33 -2.17 35.35
C PHE A 355 -2.76 -0.78 34.94
N VAL A 356 -1.80 0.04 34.52
CA VAL A 356 -2.04 1.38 34.01
C VAL A 356 -1.50 1.47 32.60
N LYS A 357 -2.34 1.91 31.66
CA LYS A 357 -1.95 2.15 30.28
C LYS A 357 -2.16 3.61 29.94
N ARG A 358 -1.08 4.29 29.56
CA ARG A 358 -1.10 5.71 29.20
C ARG A 358 -0.75 5.87 27.73
N PHE A 359 -1.58 6.62 27.01
CA PHE A 359 -1.33 6.97 25.62
C PHE A 359 -1.17 8.47 25.48
N ALA A 360 -0.17 8.91 24.71
CA ALA A 360 0.02 10.32 24.42
C ALA A 360 0.44 10.56 22.97
N ILE A 361 -0.04 11.65 22.38
CA ILE A 361 0.34 12.13 21.06
C ILE A 361 1.15 13.42 21.16
N VAL A 362 2.01 13.68 20.16
CA VAL A 362 2.89 14.86 20.18
C VAL A 362 2.34 15.95 19.23
N PRO A 363 2.11 17.19 19.70
CA PRO A 363 1.76 18.29 18.81
C PRO A 363 2.99 18.75 18.02
N VAL A 364 2.79 19.08 16.75
CA VAL A 364 3.78 19.81 15.93
C VAL A 364 3.78 21.26 16.39
N SER A 365 4.89 21.73 16.95
CA SER A 365 4.99 23.13 17.37
C SER A 365 4.97 24.06 16.16
N ALA A 366 4.10 25.08 16.18
CA ALA A 366 4.05 26.08 15.13
C ALA A 366 5.39 26.86 15.08
N GLY A 367 6.09 26.77 13.95
CA GLY A 367 7.33 27.54 13.70
C GLY A 367 8.65 26.81 13.95
N SER A 368 8.63 25.54 14.34
CA SER A 368 9.84 24.70 14.27
C SER A 368 10.02 24.20 12.83
N GLY A 369 11.25 24.23 12.32
CA GLY A 369 11.56 23.79 10.96
C GLY A 369 11.16 22.33 10.69
N GLU A 370 11.48 21.86 9.48
CA GLU A 370 11.10 20.54 8.96
C GLU A 370 11.40 19.34 9.92
N ASP A 371 12.30 19.47 10.90
CA ASP A 371 12.61 18.46 11.93
C ASP A 371 11.49 18.21 12.96
N ALA A 372 10.48 19.08 13.06
CA ALA A 372 9.33 18.84 13.94
C ALA A 372 8.23 17.99 13.31
N THR A 373 8.26 17.81 11.98
CA THR A 373 7.24 17.05 11.26
C THR A 373 7.34 15.54 11.49
N SER A 374 8.51 15.03 11.88
CA SER A 374 8.70 13.59 12.14
C SER A 374 8.03 13.07 13.40
N ARG A 375 8.03 13.86 14.48
CA ARG A 375 7.36 13.49 15.74
C ARG A 375 5.85 13.40 15.62
N ALA A 376 5.27 13.94 14.56
CA ALA A 376 3.83 14.09 14.39
C ALA A 376 3.08 12.76 14.17
N TYR A 377 3.81 11.72 13.77
CA TYR A 377 3.31 10.36 13.53
C TYR A 377 3.59 9.40 14.70
N GLN A 378 3.93 9.96 15.87
CA GLN A 378 4.23 9.18 17.06
C GLN A 378 2.99 9.05 17.96
N LEU A 379 2.70 7.82 18.37
CA LEU A 379 1.89 7.53 19.56
C LEU A 379 2.82 6.98 20.63
N ARG A 380 2.87 7.60 21.80
CA ARG A 380 3.58 7.05 22.97
C ARG A 380 2.62 6.20 23.77
N MET A 381 3.07 5.04 24.20
CA MET A 381 2.34 4.12 25.06
C MET A 381 3.21 3.72 26.24
N THR A 382 2.74 3.97 27.45
CA THR A 382 3.39 3.50 28.68
C THR A 382 2.49 2.45 29.35
N ILE A 383 3.10 1.34 29.75
CA ILE A 383 2.45 0.29 30.54
C ILE A 383 3.12 0.27 31.91
N GLU A 384 2.33 0.46 32.97
CA GLU A 384 2.77 0.32 34.35
C GLU A 384 2.05 -0.87 34.99
N VAL A 385 2.78 -1.68 35.76
CA VAL A 385 2.24 -2.77 36.58
C VAL A 385 2.65 -2.51 38.01
N ILE A 386 1.68 -2.39 38.91
CA ILE A 386 1.88 -2.05 40.32
C ILE A 386 1.41 -3.22 41.17
N ASN A 387 2.26 -3.65 42.11
CA ASN A 387 1.92 -4.72 43.04
C ASN A 387 1.34 -4.14 44.34
N HIS A 388 0.02 -4.22 44.52
CA HIS A 388 -0.65 -3.81 45.77
C HIS A 388 -0.81 -4.96 46.77
N THR A 389 -0.09 -6.06 46.59
CA THR A 389 -0.10 -7.20 47.53
C THR A 389 0.98 -7.03 48.58
N ALA A 390 0.79 -7.63 49.76
CA ALA A 390 1.76 -7.59 50.85
C ALA A 390 3.04 -8.41 50.59
N THR A 391 3.09 -9.18 49.50
CA THR A 391 4.20 -10.09 49.16
C THR A 391 4.79 -9.78 47.78
N PRO A 392 6.07 -10.08 47.52
CA PRO A 392 6.60 -10.01 46.17
C PRO A 392 5.82 -10.90 45.19
N ARG A 393 5.60 -10.41 43.98
CA ARG A 393 4.91 -11.14 42.90
C ARG A 393 5.72 -11.10 41.62
N THR A 394 6.01 -12.27 41.07
CA THR A 394 6.55 -12.40 39.71
C THR A 394 5.42 -12.23 38.71
N VAL A 395 5.53 -11.25 37.83
CA VAL A 395 4.49 -10.94 36.83
C VAL A 395 5.11 -10.92 35.43
N ALA A 396 4.39 -11.50 34.48
CA ALA A 396 4.69 -11.39 33.06
C ALA A 396 3.41 -10.98 32.32
N HIS A 397 3.55 -10.13 31.31
CA HIS A 397 2.46 -9.71 30.44
C HIS A 397 2.83 -9.94 28.98
N LEU A 398 1.81 -10.05 28.13
CA LEU A 398 1.95 -10.04 26.68
C LEU A 398 1.28 -8.81 26.09
N LEU A 399 1.75 -8.37 24.94
CA LEU A 399 1.27 -7.21 24.22
C LEU A 399 1.11 -7.56 22.74
N ASP A 400 -0.10 -7.39 22.23
CA ASP A 400 -0.38 -7.55 20.80
C ASP A 400 0.00 -6.29 20.01
N GLY A 401 0.23 -6.46 18.71
CA GLY A 401 0.55 -5.37 17.80
C GLY A 401 -0.68 -4.63 17.26
N PRO A 402 -0.47 -3.82 16.21
CA PRO A 402 -1.56 -3.20 15.47
C PRO A 402 -2.28 -4.24 14.59
N THR A 403 -3.54 -3.94 14.27
CA THR A 403 -4.41 -4.77 13.43
C THR A 403 -5.06 -3.92 12.33
N GLY A 404 -5.41 -4.55 11.20
CA GLY A 404 -6.26 -3.92 10.18
C GLY A 404 -5.58 -2.87 9.31
N LEU A 405 -4.24 -2.87 9.21
CA LEU A 405 -3.50 -1.94 8.35
C LEU A 405 -4.07 -1.91 6.91
N PRO A 406 -4.07 -0.76 6.22
CA PRO A 406 -4.74 -0.62 4.93
C PRO A 406 -4.08 -1.49 3.87
N LEU A 407 -4.88 -2.05 2.96
CA LEU A 407 -4.36 -2.73 1.76
C LEU A 407 -3.82 -1.76 0.70
N GLU A 408 -4.07 -0.46 0.90
CA GLU A 408 -3.64 0.68 0.07
C GLU A 408 -4.19 0.72 -1.37
N GLY A 409 -4.81 -0.38 -1.83
CA GLY A 409 -5.39 -0.56 -3.16
C GLY A 409 -5.01 -1.91 -3.77
N TRP A 410 -5.86 -2.47 -4.64
CA TRP A 410 -5.66 -3.81 -5.21
C TRP A 410 -4.36 -3.96 -6.02
N TRP A 411 -3.80 -2.85 -6.53
CA TRP A 411 -2.56 -2.85 -7.30
C TRP A 411 -1.28 -2.87 -6.44
N TYR A 412 -1.38 -2.59 -5.13
CA TYR A 412 -0.25 -2.66 -4.20
C TYR A 412 -0.07 -4.04 -3.54
N LEU A 413 -0.97 -4.99 -3.82
CA LEU A 413 -0.94 -6.36 -3.29
C LEU A 413 0.22 -7.22 -3.81
N ASN A 414 0.99 -6.72 -4.79
CA ASN A 414 2.16 -7.40 -5.35
C ASN A 414 3.45 -6.65 -4.99
N LYS A 415 3.64 -6.39 -3.69
CA LYS A 415 4.91 -5.91 -3.14
C LYS A 415 6.03 -6.88 -3.55
N ILE A 416 7.17 -6.31 -3.93
CA ILE A 416 8.34 -7.12 -4.32
C ILE A 416 9.24 -7.22 -3.10
N HIS A 417 9.36 -8.46 -2.60
CA HIS A 417 10.16 -8.82 -1.45
C HIS A 417 11.67 -8.91 -1.81
N PRO A 418 12.59 -8.66 -0.87
CA PRO A 418 14.04 -8.72 -1.12
C PRO A 418 14.55 -10.13 -1.45
N SER A 419 14.00 -11.15 -0.80
CA SER A 419 14.08 -12.52 -1.28
C SER A 419 12.95 -12.72 -2.28
N TRP A 420 13.20 -13.30 -3.45
CA TRP A 420 12.25 -13.49 -4.56
C TRP A 420 10.95 -14.27 -4.21
N GLY A 421 10.67 -14.53 -2.92
CA GLY A 421 9.43 -15.07 -2.39
C GLY A 421 8.26 -14.08 -2.47
N GLY A 422 7.04 -14.62 -2.38
CA GLY A 422 5.83 -13.80 -2.42
C GLY A 422 5.69 -12.91 -1.18
N ALA A 423 5.63 -11.60 -1.37
CA ALA A 423 5.22 -10.67 -0.32
C ALA A 423 3.71 -10.75 -0.06
N GLY A 424 3.31 -10.45 1.16
CA GLY A 424 1.93 -10.12 1.50
C GLY A 424 1.71 -8.62 1.34
N ALA A 425 0.46 -8.20 1.51
CA ALA A 425 0.09 -6.80 1.64
C ALA A 425 0.43 -6.26 3.04
N ARG A 426 0.35 -7.12 4.06
CA ARG A 426 0.56 -6.81 5.48
C ARG A 426 1.60 -7.78 6.04
N ASP A 427 2.85 -7.35 6.06
CA ASP A 427 3.97 -8.19 6.49
C ASP A 427 4.37 -7.85 7.94
N VAL A 428 4.80 -8.83 8.73
CA VAL A 428 5.36 -8.57 10.07
C VAL A 428 6.85 -8.36 9.92
N ILE A 429 7.35 -7.24 10.45
CA ILE A 429 8.76 -6.83 10.39
C ILE A 429 9.36 -6.69 11.77
N TRP A 430 10.65 -6.98 11.90
CA TRP A 430 11.38 -6.79 13.16
C TRP A 430 12.88 -6.65 12.90
N ARG A 431 13.59 -6.12 13.90
CA ARG A 431 15.06 -6.12 13.94
C ARG A 431 15.52 -6.60 15.31
N VAL A 432 16.32 -7.66 15.31
CA VAL A 432 17.07 -8.09 16.51
C VAL A 432 18.32 -7.24 16.64
N ARG A 433 18.68 -6.86 17.87
CA ARG A 433 19.87 -6.05 18.17
C ARG A 433 21.11 -6.70 17.57
N GLY A 434 21.90 -5.90 16.86
CA GLY A 434 23.13 -6.36 16.19
C GLY A 434 22.90 -7.22 14.95
N LYS A 435 21.65 -7.50 14.57
CA LYS A 435 21.27 -8.21 13.33
C LYS A 435 20.59 -7.27 12.34
N GLY A 436 20.41 -7.75 11.12
CA GLY A 436 19.72 -7.02 10.06
C GLY A 436 18.19 -7.03 10.21
N HIS A 437 17.53 -6.17 9.44
CA HIS A 437 16.09 -6.18 9.22
C HIS A 437 15.60 -7.57 8.81
N SER A 438 14.51 -8.01 9.42
CA SER A 438 13.84 -9.27 9.13
C SER A 438 12.35 -9.03 8.86
N LEU A 439 11.79 -9.86 7.99
CA LEU A 439 10.41 -9.76 7.55
C LEU A 439 9.83 -11.17 7.38
N ARG A 440 8.56 -11.33 7.77
CA ARG A 440 7.78 -12.54 7.49
C ARG A 440 6.46 -12.14 6.82
N SER A 441 6.24 -12.70 5.64
CA SER A 441 5.13 -12.24 4.80
C SER A 441 3.79 -12.82 5.23
N ALA A 442 2.69 -12.11 4.92
CA ALA A 442 1.34 -12.62 5.18
C ALA A 442 1.12 -14.02 4.58
N VAL A 443 1.70 -14.26 3.40
CA VAL A 443 1.68 -15.55 2.70
C VAL A 443 2.39 -16.65 3.49
N GLN A 444 3.53 -16.33 4.12
CA GLN A 444 4.26 -17.29 4.96
C GLN A 444 3.50 -17.57 6.25
N ILE A 445 2.98 -16.53 6.90
CA ILE A 445 2.17 -16.64 8.12
C ILE A 445 0.94 -17.51 7.85
N TYR A 446 0.20 -17.24 6.77
CA TYR A 446 -0.96 -18.06 6.36
C TYR A 446 -0.57 -19.53 6.20
N LYS A 447 0.45 -19.80 5.37
CA LYS A 447 0.85 -21.18 5.05
C LYS A 447 1.22 -21.96 6.30
N GLN A 448 1.98 -21.33 7.19
CA GLN A 448 2.39 -21.95 8.44
C GLN A 448 1.20 -22.18 9.37
N ALA A 449 0.31 -21.19 9.49
CA ALA A 449 -0.83 -21.29 10.38
C ALA A 449 -1.91 -22.30 9.89
N THR A 450 -1.92 -22.62 8.60
CA THR A 450 -2.78 -23.66 8.01
C THR A 450 -2.11 -25.02 7.86
N ASP A 451 -0.84 -25.15 8.28
CA ASP A 451 -0.10 -26.40 8.19
C ASP A 451 -0.49 -27.32 9.36
N GLU A 452 -1.02 -28.51 9.04
CA GLU A 452 -1.51 -29.50 10.02
C GLU A 452 -0.39 -30.02 10.93
N ASP A 453 0.86 -30.01 10.45
CA ASP A 453 2.04 -30.42 11.20
C ASP A 453 2.65 -29.28 12.03
N SER A 454 2.11 -28.05 11.92
CA SER A 454 2.62 -26.91 12.70
C SER A 454 2.15 -26.93 14.15
N THR A 455 2.95 -26.35 15.04
CA THR A 455 2.60 -26.23 16.46
C THR A 455 1.48 -25.22 16.73
N GLY A 456 0.80 -24.67 15.71
CA GLY A 456 -0.27 -23.68 15.84
C GLY A 456 -0.04 -22.41 15.00
N PRO A 457 -0.96 -21.43 15.04
CA PRO A 457 -0.94 -20.25 14.16
C PRO A 457 0.17 -19.24 14.47
N PHE A 458 0.90 -19.46 15.56
CA PHE A 458 1.92 -18.55 16.06
C PHE A 458 3.29 -18.96 15.55
N THR A 459 3.95 -18.07 14.81
CA THR A 459 5.33 -18.32 14.40
C THR A 459 6.28 -17.44 15.18
N SER A 460 7.11 -18.04 16.04
CA SER A 460 8.14 -17.28 16.75
C SER A 460 9.06 -16.58 15.73
N VAL A 461 9.29 -15.29 15.94
CA VAL A 461 10.24 -14.48 15.17
C VAL A 461 11.65 -14.56 15.75
N LEU A 462 11.78 -15.16 16.95
CA LEU A 462 13.01 -15.38 17.70
C LEU A 462 13.38 -16.89 17.77
N ALA A 463 12.75 -17.75 16.97
CA ALA A 463 13.00 -19.20 17.01
C ALA A 463 14.49 -19.55 16.82
N GLY A 464 15.01 -20.44 17.68
CA GLY A 464 16.40 -20.90 17.64
C GLY A 464 17.41 -19.95 18.30
N GLN A 465 16.93 -18.95 19.04
CA GLN A 465 17.75 -17.95 19.71
C GLN A 465 17.83 -18.21 21.22
N SER A 466 19.03 -18.47 21.72
CA SER A 466 19.25 -18.87 23.12
C SER A 466 19.86 -17.77 23.99
N THR A 467 20.46 -16.74 23.38
CA THR A 467 21.16 -15.68 24.12
C THR A 467 20.26 -14.48 24.42
N VAL A 468 20.66 -13.65 25.39
CA VAL A 468 19.96 -12.40 25.72
C VAL A 468 20.00 -11.41 24.55
N GLU A 469 21.14 -11.30 23.86
CA GLU A 469 21.28 -10.43 22.68
C GLU A 469 20.33 -10.83 21.57
N ASP A 470 20.17 -12.13 21.34
CA ASP A 470 19.27 -12.62 20.30
C ASP A 470 17.80 -12.31 20.63
N ARG A 471 17.40 -12.28 21.92
CA ARG A 471 16.03 -11.96 22.35
C ARG A 471 15.76 -10.46 22.55
N THR A 472 16.71 -9.63 22.15
CA THR A 472 16.64 -8.18 22.29
C THR A 472 16.27 -7.56 20.95
N LEU A 473 15.06 -7.01 20.85
CA LEU A 473 14.54 -6.38 19.63
C LEU A 473 14.83 -4.88 19.62
N ASP A 474 15.30 -4.32 18.51
CA ASP A 474 15.33 -2.86 18.32
C ASP A 474 13.94 -2.33 17.94
N TYR A 475 13.17 -3.09 17.16
CA TYR A 475 11.78 -2.82 16.84
C TYR A 475 11.03 -4.06 16.37
N ILE A 476 9.69 -3.99 16.41
CA ILE A 476 8.76 -4.93 15.79
C ILE A 476 7.53 -4.17 15.28
N GLY A 477 6.94 -4.59 14.16
CA GLY A 477 5.86 -3.84 13.52
C GLY A 477 5.12 -4.62 12.45
N VAL A 478 4.08 -4.00 11.91
CA VAL A 478 3.39 -4.44 10.70
C VAL A 478 3.64 -3.42 9.60
N ASP A 479 4.04 -3.89 8.43
CA ASP A 479 4.44 -3.09 7.29
C ASP A 479 3.55 -3.36 6.07
N THR A 480 3.16 -2.28 5.41
CA THR A 480 2.41 -2.29 4.14
C THR A 480 3.30 -1.79 2.99
N GLN A 481 2.77 -1.31 1.86
CA GLN A 481 3.64 -0.85 0.76
C GLN A 481 4.17 0.56 1.03
N TYR A 482 3.33 1.50 1.46
CA TYR A 482 3.72 2.88 1.78
C TYR A 482 3.55 3.27 3.23
N PHE A 483 2.87 2.49 4.07
CA PHE A 483 2.69 2.82 5.48
C PHE A 483 3.23 1.72 6.40
N SER A 484 3.51 2.08 7.64
CA SER A 484 3.95 1.13 8.66
C SER A 484 3.43 1.53 10.03
N ALA A 485 3.20 0.52 10.87
CA ALA A 485 2.94 0.68 12.28
C ALA A 485 4.00 -0.11 13.06
N VAL A 486 4.98 0.60 13.63
CA VAL A 486 6.20 0.01 14.22
C VAL A 486 6.34 0.45 15.67
N MET A 487 6.61 -0.50 16.56
CA MET A 487 6.83 -0.29 17.97
C MET A 487 8.32 -0.42 18.32
N GLN A 488 8.81 0.53 19.11
CA GLN A 488 10.17 0.59 19.65
C GLN A 488 10.10 0.84 21.16
N ALA A 489 11.06 0.31 21.92
CA ALA A 489 11.14 0.56 23.35
C ALA A 489 11.90 1.87 23.66
N GLY A 490 11.64 2.44 24.82
CA GLY A 490 12.31 3.64 25.30
C GLY A 490 11.78 4.94 24.67
N LYS A 491 12.60 5.99 24.74
CA LYS A 491 12.20 7.36 24.37
C LYS A 491 12.52 7.66 22.92
N TYR A 492 11.73 8.55 22.32
CA TYR A 492 12.00 9.10 20.99
C TYR A 492 13.41 9.71 20.92
N GLY A 493 14.15 9.42 19.85
CA GLY A 493 15.54 9.87 19.66
C GLY A 493 16.57 9.18 20.56
N SER A 494 16.14 8.29 21.46
CA SER A 494 17.00 7.41 22.25
C SER A 494 16.32 6.03 22.38
N PRO A 495 16.06 5.35 21.24
CA PRO A 495 15.39 4.06 21.27
C PRO A 495 16.22 3.08 22.09
N ALA A 496 15.55 2.47 23.06
CA ALA A 496 16.08 1.34 23.81
C ALA A 496 15.77 0.06 23.04
N SER A 497 16.58 -0.97 23.25
CA SER A 497 16.23 -2.29 22.76
C SER A 497 15.30 -2.98 23.76
N LEU A 498 14.31 -3.68 23.23
CA LEU A 498 13.26 -4.40 23.91
C LEU A 498 13.71 -5.83 24.19
N LEU A 499 14.08 -6.12 25.43
CA LEU A 499 14.26 -7.49 25.87
C LEU A 499 12.90 -8.14 26.04
N CYS A 500 12.68 -9.29 25.40
CA CYS A 500 11.44 -10.05 25.52
C CYS A 500 11.74 -11.53 25.75
N GLN A 501 10.75 -12.26 26.26
CA GLN A 501 10.87 -13.72 26.40
C GLN A 501 10.78 -14.39 25.02
N ASP A 502 9.77 -13.99 24.24
CA ASP A 502 9.55 -14.42 22.86
C ASP A 502 8.69 -13.37 22.13
N ALA A 503 8.62 -13.47 20.81
CA ALA A 503 7.71 -12.70 19.97
C ALA A 503 7.19 -13.57 18.82
N TYR A 504 5.93 -13.43 18.47
CA TYR A 504 5.26 -14.20 17.42
C TYR A 504 4.72 -13.32 16.31
N ALA A 505 4.80 -13.79 15.07
CA ALA A 505 4.01 -13.28 13.96
C ALA A 505 2.78 -14.19 13.79
N MET A 506 1.60 -13.60 13.65
CA MET A 506 0.33 -14.35 13.66
C MET A 506 -0.74 -13.71 12.76
N PRO A 507 -1.69 -14.51 12.25
CA PRO A 507 -2.90 -13.98 11.62
C PRO A 507 -3.81 -13.30 12.66
N VAL A 508 -4.66 -12.40 12.18
CA VAL A 508 -5.71 -11.76 12.98
C VAL A 508 -7.06 -12.41 12.63
N GLY A 509 -7.78 -12.87 13.66
CA GLY A 509 -9.06 -13.54 13.49
C GLY A 509 -8.95 -15.02 13.07
N PRO A 510 -10.09 -15.71 12.92
CA PRO A 510 -10.11 -17.14 12.67
C PRO A 510 -9.79 -17.44 11.20
N LEU A 511 -8.92 -18.45 10.97
CA LEU A 511 -8.36 -18.76 9.65
C LEU A 511 -9.31 -19.54 8.73
N ASP A 512 -10.26 -20.26 9.31
CA ASP A 512 -11.32 -20.98 8.59
C ASP A 512 -12.15 -20.05 7.71
N ALA A 513 -12.33 -18.79 8.13
CA ALA A 513 -13.03 -17.76 7.40
C ALA A 513 -12.21 -17.14 6.24
N VAL A 514 -10.92 -17.45 6.11
CA VAL A 514 -10.02 -16.82 5.11
C VAL A 514 -9.81 -17.76 3.92
N PRO A 515 -10.36 -17.46 2.72
CA PRO A 515 -10.11 -18.28 1.54
C PRO A 515 -8.63 -18.26 1.16
N ARG A 516 -8.11 -19.37 0.63
CA ARG A 516 -6.72 -19.48 0.14
C ARG A 516 -6.34 -18.37 -0.86
N ALA A 517 -7.30 -17.88 -1.64
CA ALA A 517 -7.09 -16.77 -2.58
C ALA A 517 -6.78 -15.43 -1.89
N ALA A 518 -7.19 -15.25 -0.64
CA ALA A 518 -7.00 -14.05 0.18
C ALA A 518 -5.73 -14.08 1.04
N MET A 519 -4.88 -15.10 0.89
CA MET A 519 -3.63 -15.24 1.67
C MET A 519 -2.68 -14.03 1.59
N LYS A 520 -2.74 -13.26 0.49
CA LYS A 520 -1.93 -12.04 0.31
C LYS A 520 -2.48 -10.84 1.08
N THR A 521 -3.79 -10.79 1.31
CA THR A 521 -4.49 -9.70 2.01
C THR A 521 -4.76 -10.03 3.47
N LEU A 522 -4.34 -11.22 3.92
CA LEU A 522 -4.49 -11.69 5.30
C LEU A 522 -4.11 -10.57 6.28
N ASN A 523 -5.01 -10.30 7.22
CA ASN A 523 -4.72 -9.41 8.34
C ASN A 523 -3.70 -10.09 9.27
N THR A 524 -2.59 -9.43 9.53
CA THR A 524 -1.47 -9.95 10.31
C THR A 524 -1.14 -9.01 11.45
N THR A 525 -0.65 -9.58 12.53
CA THR A 525 -0.15 -8.83 13.68
C THR A 525 1.02 -9.59 14.31
N TYR A 526 1.57 -9.01 15.37
CA TYR A 526 2.54 -9.68 16.22
C TYR A 526 2.05 -9.76 17.67
N ARG A 527 2.63 -10.68 18.43
CA ARG A 527 2.49 -10.76 19.89
C ARG A 527 3.85 -10.76 20.54
N LEU A 528 4.06 -9.87 21.49
CA LEU A 528 5.27 -9.79 22.29
C LEU A 528 5.00 -10.39 23.67
N ILE A 529 5.86 -11.29 24.16
CA ILE A 529 5.83 -11.77 25.54
C ILE A 529 6.94 -11.09 26.32
N ASP A 530 6.59 -10.29 27.34
CA ASP A 530 7.58 -9.62 28.18
C ASP A 530 8.30 -10.63 29.11
N VAL A 531 9.47 -10.24 29.61
CA VAL A 531 10.20 -11.03 30.60
C VAL A 531 9.51 -10.98 31.96
N ALA A 532 9.38 -12.14 32.61
CA ALA A 532 8.87 -12.24 33.96
C ALA A 532 9.73 -11.40 34.91
N THR A 533 9.07 -10.48 35.64
CA THR A 533 9.74 -9.55 36.55
C THR A 533 9.15 -9.71 37.94
N GLU A 534 10.01 -9.84 38.96
CA GLU A 534 9.58 -9.84 40.35
C GLU A 534 9.31 -8.40 40.83
N LEU A 535 8.12 -8.18 41.36
CA LEU A 535 7.67 -6.90 41.89
C LEU A 535 7.52 -6.99 43.41
N PRO A 536 8.33 -6.28 44.20
CA PRO A 536 8.09 -6.13 45.64
C PRO A 536 6.73 -5.48 45.94
N PRO A 537 6.24 -5.55 47.20
CA PRO A 537 5.07 -4.80 47.64
C PRO A 537 5.20 -3.30 47.32
N ASP A 538 4.13 -2.70 46.82
CA ASP A 538 3.99 -1.30 46.38
C ASP A 538 4.98 -0.85 45.29
N ALA A 539 5.78 -1.77 44.75
CA ALA A 539 6.69 -1.47 43.65
C ALA A 539 5.94 -1.43 42.32
N LYS A 540 6.48 -0.63 41.39
CA LYS A 540 5.97 -0.54 40.02
C LYS A 540 7.02 -0.94 38.98
N MET A 541 6.57 -1.69 37.98
CA MET A 541 7.27 -1.91 36.72
C MET A 541 6.73 -0.92 35.70
N GLU A 542 7.61 -0.27 34.95
CA GLU A 542 7.22 0.64 33.86
C GLU A 542 7.89 0.22 32.55
N ARG A 543 7.11 0.23 31.47
CA ARG A 543 7.55 -0.01 30.09
C ARG A 543 7.08 1.14 29.22
N GLU A 544 8.01 1.88 28.64
CA GLU A 544 7.71 2.96 27.70
C GLU A 544 7.96 2.50 26.26
N TYR A 545 6.96 2.68 25.40
CA TYR A 545 7.00 2.38 23.97
C TYR A 545 6.68 3.63 23.17
N HIS A 546 7.38 3.81 22.06
CA HIS A 546 7.00 4.76 21.02
C HIS A 546 6.61 4.00 19.75
N LEU A 547 5.45 4.35 19.23
CA LEU A 547 4.87 3.75 18.04
C LEU A 547 4.97 4.76 16.91
N PHE A 548 5.70 4.38 15.86
CA PHE A 548 5.65 5.05 14.57
C PHE A 548 4.41 4.59 13.82
N LEU A 549 3.49 5.51 13.53
CA LEU A 549 2.21 5.25 12.89
C LEU A 549 2.06 6.19 11.69
N GLY A 550 2.71 5.87 10.57
CA GLY A 550 2.77 6.84 9.47
C GLY A 550 3.33 6.35 8.14
N PRO A 551 3.55 7.30 7.22
CA PRO A 551 4.06 7.04 5.88
C PRO A 551 5.56 6.73 5.86
N LYS A 552 5.97 5.80 5.00
CA LYS A 552 7.36 5.46 4.75
C LYS A 552 8.04 6.49 3.86
N SER A 553 8.58 7.54 4.47
CA SER A 553 9.48 8.48 3.80
C SER A 553 10.91 8.36 4.35
N GLU A 554 11.92 8.61 3.50
CA GLU A 554 13.34 8.45 3.86
C GLU A 554 13.70 9.31 5.08
N ARG A 555 13.20 10.55 5.12
CA ARG A 555 13.45 11.50 6.22
C ARG A 555 12.74 11.09 7.50
N LEU A 556 11.43 10.82 7.45
CA LEU A 556 10.67 10.45 8.66
C LEU A 556 11.26 9.20 9.29
N LEU A 557 11.55 8.18 8.50
CA LEU A 557 12.09 6.92 9.03
C LEU A 557 13.51 7.05 9.57
N ALA A 558 14.33 7.95 9.02
CA ALA A 558 15.66 8.23 9.58
C ALA A 558 15.57 8.75 11.01
N ASP A 559 14.60 9.62 11.31
CA ASP A 559 14.42 10.19 12.64
C ASP A 559 13.98 9.16 13.69
N PHE A 560 13.30 8.09 13.26
CA PHE A 560 12.95 6.94 14.12
C PHE A 560 13.99 5.80 14.09
N ALA A 561 15.11 5.95 13.36
CA ALA A 561 16.08 4.87 13.13
C ALA A 561 15.47 3.60 12.49
N LEU A 562 14.49 3.80 11.60
CA LEU A 562 13.71 2.81 10.86
C LEU A 562 13.99 2.82 9.35
N SER A 563 15.07 3.47 8.88
CA SER A 563 15.35 3.62 7.44
C SER A 563 15.50 2.30 6.68
N ASP A 564 15.76 1.19 7.39
CA ASP A 564 15.89 -0.17 6.87
C ASP A 564 14.55 -0.80 6.48
N ILE A 565 13.40 -0.28 6.95
CA ILE A 565 12.08 -0.79 6.54
C ILE A 565 11.71 -0.35 5.10
N MET A 566 12.43 0.64 4.54
CA MET A 566 12.31 1.01 3.13
C MET A 566 13.12 0.09 2.22
N GLU A 567 12.42 -0.86 1.62
CA GLU A 567 13.01 -1.92 0.81
C GLU A 567 13.21 -1.52 -0.67
N TYR A 568 14.37 -0.95 -1.00
CA TYR A 568 14.72 -0.63 -2.39
C TYR A 568 15.14 -1.85 -3.24
N GLY A 569 15.38 -3.02 -2.62
CA GLY A 569 15.83 -4.25 -3.31
C GLY A 569 17.32 -4.23 -3.70
N TRP A 570 17.75 -5.20 -4.52
CA TRP A 570 19.17 -5.43 -4.87
C TRP A 570 19.88 -4.22 -5.50
N PHE A 571 19.14 -3.37 -6.22
CA PHE A 571 19.68 -2.17 -6.87
C PHE A 571 19.41 -0.90 -6.06
N GLY A 572 19.26 -1.01 -4.73
CA GLY A 572 19.02 0.12 -3.85
C GLY A 572 20.10 1.20 -3.91
N TRP A 573 21.34 0.84 -4.23
CA TRP A 573 22.44 1.78 -4.45
C TRP A 573 22.26 2.66 -5.71
N ILE A 574 21.44 2.24 -6.67
CA ILE A 574 21.01 3.06 -7.82
C ILE A 574 19.71 3.78 -7.49
N ALA A 575 18.75 3.08 -6.86
CA ALA A 575 17.42 3.61 -6.59
C ALA A 575 17.46 4.83 -5.65
N LYS A 576 18.26 4.80 -4.58
CA LYS A 576 18.37 5.91 -3.61
C LYS A 576 18.87 7.21 -4.27
N PRO A 577 20.00 7.23 -5.02
CA PRO A 577 20.42 8.43 -5.76
C PRO A 577 19.37 8.94 -6.76
N LEU A 578 18.71 8.03 -7.50
CA LEU A 578 17.65 8.43 -8.44
C LEU A 578 16.45 9.06 -7.72
N SER A 579 16.07 8.56 -6.55
CA SER A 579 15.00 9.13 -5.72
C SER A 579 15.34 10.53 -5.25
N ARG A 580 16.55 10.73 -4.72
CA ARG A 580 17.01 12.07 -4.31
C ARG A 580 16.99 13.06 -5.47
N LEU A 581 17.47 12.63 -6.63
CA LEU A 581 17.45 13.46 -7.84
C LEU A 581 16.03 13.75 -8.33
N LEU A 582 15.11 12.78 -8.22
CA LEU A 582 13.69 12.98 -8.52
C LEU A 582 13.07 14.06 -7.64
N HIS A 583 13.31 14.01 -6.32
CA HIS A 583 12.82 15.03 -5.39
C HIS A 583 13.46 16.40 -5.65
N ILE A 584 14.72 16.48 -6.07
CA ILE A 584 15.35 17.74 -6.50
C ILE A 584 14.61 18.32 -7.71
N PHE A 585 14.34 17.52 -8.74
CA PHE A 585 13.57 17.99 -9.90
C PHE A 585 12.13 18.39 -9.53
N HIS A 586 11.51 17.66 -8.60
CA HIS A 586 10.21 18.03 -8.05
C HIS A 586 10.27 19.37 -7.31
N ALA A 587 11.28 19.61 -6.48
CA ALA A 587 11.44 20.88 -5.77
C ALA A 587 11.58 22.09 -6.71
N ILE A 588 12.14 21.88 -7.91
CA ILE A 588 12.29 22.93 -8.94
C ILE A 588 10.97 23.20 -9.69
N VAL A 589 10.19 22.16 -9.99
CA VAL A 589 9.05 22.26 -10.93
C VAL A 589 7.68 22.12 -10.27
N GLY A 590 7.61 21.55 -9.07
CA GLY A 590 6.40 21.30 -8.30
C GLY A 590 5.46 20.27 -8.92
N ASN A 591 5.98 19.35 -9.74
CA ASN A 591 5.19 18.28 -10.37
C ASN A 591 6.04 17.03 -10.60
N TYR A 592 5.64 15.90 -10.02
CA TYR A 592 6.39 14.65 -10.11
C TYR A 592 6.39 14.03 -11.50
N GLY A 593 5.33 14.21 -12.30
CA GLY A 593 5.29 13.74 -13.68
C GLY A 593 6.37 14.41 -14.54
N LEU A 594 6.52 15.73 -14.41
CA LEU A 594 7.60 16.48 -15.06
C LEU A 594 8.98 16.11 -14.48
N ALA A 595 9.08 15.89 -13.17
CA ALA A 595 10.30 15.41 -12.52
C ALA A 595 10.77 14.07 -13.10
N ILE A 596 9.86 13.12 -13.33
CA ILE A 596 10.16 11.84 -13.99
C ILE A 596 10.68 12.06 -15.42
N ILE A 597 10.07 12.97 -16.19
CA ILE A 597 10.52 13.29 -17.55
C ILE A 597 11.94 13.88 -17.52
N MET A 598 12.23 14.84 -16.63
CA MET A 598 13.57 15.42 -16.44
C MET A 598 14.61 14.37 -16.07
N LEU A 599 14.28 13.51 -15.10
CA LEU A 599 15.13 12.41 -14.69
C LEU A 599 15.45 11.49 -15.87
N THR A 600 14.42 11.16 -16.66
CA THR A 600 14.56 10.32 -17.85
C THR A 600 15.51 10.94 -18.87
N VAL A 601 15.32 12.23 -19.17
CA VAL A 601 16.16 12.98 -20.11
C VAL A 601 17.60 13.07 -19.62
N LEU A 602 17.84 13.32 -18.33
CA LEU A 602 19.19 13.35 -17.77
C LEU A 602 19.88 12.00 -17.91
N VAL A 603 19.24 10.92 -17.43
CA VAL A 603 19.81 9.56 -17.48
C VAL A 603 20.10 9.16 -18.92
N ARG A 604 19.17 9.42 -19.84
CA ARG A 604 19.36 9.14 -21.27
C ARG A 604 20.42 10.01 -21.92
N GLY A 605 20.55 11.27 -21.52
CA GLY A 605 21.63 12.16 -21.93
C GLY A 605 23.00 11.61 -21.52
N LEU A 606 23.13 11.11 -20.29
CA LEU A 606 24.37 10.49 -19.81
C LEU A 606 24.70 9.17 -20.53
N MET A 607 23.68 8.40 -20.92
CA MET A 607 23.84 7.14 -21.66
C MET A 607 24.03 7.32 -23.17
N PHE A 608 23.75 8.50 -23.72
CA PHE A 608 23.86 8.83 -25.15
C PHE A 608 25.17 8.39 -25.83
N PRO A 609 26.39 8.63 -25.28
CA PRO A 609 27.62 8.18 -25.95
C PRO A 609 27.70 6.65 -26.10
N ILE A 610 27.12 5.90 -25.15
CA ILE A 610 27.04 4.45 -25.20
C ILE A 610 25.94 4.03 -26.19
N GLY A 611 24.78 4.68 -26.13
CA GLY A 611 23.66 4.51 -27.06
C GLY A 611 24.09 4.67 -28.53
N ARG A 612 24.86 5.71 -28.83
CA ARG A 612 25.44 5.96 -30.14
C ARG A 612 26.38 4.84 -30.62
N LYS A 613 27.22 4.29 -29.73
CA LYS A 613 28.08 3.13 -30.08
C LYS A 613 27.24 1.90 -30.40
N ALA A 614 26.22 1.61 -29.60
CA ALA A 614 25.30 0.51 -29.83
C ALA A 614 24.52 0.69 -31.14
N ALA A 615 24.03 1.90 -31.43
CA ALA A 615 23.31 2.22 -32.66
C ALA A 615 24.19 2.08 -33.91
N ARG A 616 25.47 2.49 -33.84
CA ARG A 616 26.46 2.28 -34.92
C ARG A 616 26.73 0.79 -35.15
N ASN A 617 26.89 0.01 -34.07
CA ASN A 617 27.07 -1.43 -34.16
C ASN A 617 25.83 -2.10 -34.81
N ALA A 618 24.62 -1.70 -34.41
CA ALA A 618 23.39 -2.19 -35.03
C ALA A 618 23.31 -1.88 -36.52
N GLN A 619 23.76 -0.69 -36.96
CA GLN A 619 23.83 -0.34 -38.39
C GLN A 619 24.87 -1.18 -39.14
N MET A 620 26.07 -1.41 -38.60
CA MET A 620 27.07 -2.29 -39.21
C MET A 620 26.55 -3.72 -39.40
N MET A 621 25.74 -4.22 -38.45
CA MET A 621 25.09 -5.53 -38.60
C MET A 621 24.12 -5.58 -39.79
N GLN A 622 23.44 -4.46 -40.10
CA GLN A 622 22.56 -4.35 -41.26
C GLN A 622 23.35 -4.36 -42.56
N GLU A 623 24.50 -3.69 -42.60
CA GLU A 623 25.42 -3.72 -43.74
C GLU A 623 26.02 -5.11 -43.99
N LEU A 624 26.32 -5.86 -42.93
CA LEU A 624 26.86 -7.22 -43.01
C LEU A 624 25.81 -8.31 -43.25
N ALA A 625 24.51 -8.01 -43.08
CA ALA A 625 23.41 -8.94 -43.28
C ALA A 625 23.45 -9.72 -44.63
N PRO A 626 23.70 -9.09 -45.80
CA PRO A 626 23.80 -9.82 -47.07
C PRO A 626 24.98 -10.80 -47.11
N GLU A 627 26.12 -10.46 -46.53
CA GLU A 627 27.29 -11.36 -46.48
C GLU A 627 27.07 -12.53 -45.53
N ILE A 628 26.42 -12.27 -44.38
CA ILE A 628 26.00 -13.31 -43.44
C ILE A 628 25.04 -14.29 -44.14
N LYS A 629 24.14 -13.80 -45.00
CA LYS A 629 23.22 -14.65 -45.79
C LYS A 629 23.96 -15.52 -46.80
N LYS A 630 24.94 -14.97 -47.52
CA LYS A 630 25.80 -15.75 -48.44
C LYS A 630 26.57 -16.86 -47.71
N ILE A 631 27.11 -16.58 -46.52
CA ILE A 631 27.77 -17.59 -45.69
C ILE A 631 26.78 -18.67 -45.26
N LYS A 632 25.57 -18.29 -44.84
CA LYS A 632 24.52 -19.24 -44.46
C LYS A 632 24.12 -20.15 -45.62
N GLU A 633 23.99 -19.61 -46.84
CA GLU A 633 23.66 -20.36 -48.04
C GLU A 633 24.78 -21.30 -48.48
N LYS A 634 26.04 -20.85 -48.41
CA LYS A 634 27.21 -21.64 -48.80
C LYS A 634 27.48 -22.82 -47.85
N TYR A 635 27.21 -22.67 -46.56
CA TYR A 635 27.49 -23.67 -45.53
C TYR A 635 26.23 -24.22 -44.85
N LYS A 636 25.11 -24.37 -45.58
CA LYS A 636 23.82 -24.85 -45.03
C LYS A 636 23.93 -26.17 -44.24
N ASN A 637 24.84 -27.05 -44.63
CA ASN A 637 24.99 -28.39 -44.06
C ASN A 637 26.18 -28.52 -43.08
N ASP A 638 26.92 -27.45 -42.81
CA ASP A 638 28.13 -27.47 -41.98
C ASP A 638 28.16 -26.27 -41.02
N LEU A 639 27.54 -26.47 -39.84
CA LEU A 639 27.37 -25.44 -38.82
C LEU A 639 28.72 -24.95 -38.25
N GLU A 640 29.73 -25.80 -38.23
CA GLU A 640 31.05 -25.48 -37.70
C GLU A 640 31.79 -24.52 -38.64
N LYS A 641 31.81 -24.83 -39.94
CA LYS A 641 32.35 -23.92 -40.97
C LYS A 641 31.55 -22.64 -41.09
N GLN A 642 30.23 -22.70 -40.96
CA GLN A 642 29.37 -21.51 -40.94
C GLN A 642 29.76 -20.56 -39.79
N THR A 643 29.93 -21.08 -38.57
CA THR A 643 30.33 -20.30 -37.40
C THR A 643 31.75 -19.73 -37.54
N GLN A 644 32.67 -20.48 -38.14
CA GLN A 644 34.03 -20.01 -38.40
C GLN A 644 34.07 -18.87 -39.42
N ALA A 645 33.38 -19.02 -40.55
CA ALA A 645 33.29 -17.98 -41.59
C ALA A 645 32.59 -16.71 -41.07
N GLN A 646 31.55 -16.84 -40.24
CA GLN A 646 30.92 -15.68 -39.59
C GLN A 646 31.87 -14.95 -38.64
N ARG A 647 32.66 -15.67 -37.83
CA ARG A 647 33.67 -15.06 -36.95
C ARG A 647 34.78 -14.35 -37.73
N GLU A 648 35.20 -14.93 -38.85
CA GLU A 648 36.21 -14.31 -39.72
C GLU A 648 35.67 -13.03 -40.38
N LEU A 649 34.44 -13.06 -40.87
CA LEU A 649 33.74 -11.88 -41.38
C LEU A 649 33.68 -10.77 -40.32
N TRP A 650 33.26 -11.09 -39.09
CA TRP A 650 33.22 -10.11 -38.00
C TRP A 650 34.59 -9.53 -37.67
N LYS A 651 35.65 -10.35 -37.67
CA LYS A 651 37.03 -9.88 -37.47
C LYS A 651 37.48 -8.93 -38.58
N ARG A 652 37.21 -9.27 -39.85
CA ARG A 652 37.56 -8.45 -41.02
C ARG A 652 36.90 -7.07 -40.97
N HIS A 653 35.65 -7.00 -40.52
CA HIS A 653 34.92 -5.75 -40.39
C HIS A 653 35.03 -5.08 -39.00
N ASN A 654 35.92 -5.58 -38.14
CA ASN A 654 36.10 -5.12 -36.76
C ASN A 654 34.76 -4.97 -36.00
N PHE A 655 33.84 -5.89 -36.26
CA PHE A 655 32.48 -5.89 -35.74
C PHE A 655 32.41 -6.77 -34.49
N ASN A 656 31.82 -6.24 -33.41
CA ASN A 656 31.59 -7.01 -32.19
C ASN A 656 30.10 -7.37 -32.05
N PRO A 657 29.69 -8.65 -32.15
CA PRO A 657 28.30 -9.05 -32.02
C PRO A 657 27.70 -8.70 -30.64
N LEU A 658 28.53 -8.59 -29.60
CA LEU A 658 28.09 -8.20 -28.24
C LEU A 658 28.11 -6.68 -28.01
N GLY A 659 28.64 -5.89 -28.96
CA GLY A 659 28.71 -4.43 -28.82
C GLY A 659 27.34 -3.75 -28.71
N GLY A 660 26.28 -4.40 -29.22
CA GLY A 660 24.90 -3.90 -29.14
C GLY A 660 24.20 -4.23 -27.82
N CYS A 661 24.49 -5.39 -27.21
CA CYS A 661 23.82 -5.82 -25.97
C CYS A 661 24.40 -5.14 -24.71
N TRP A 662 25.59 -4.54 -24.80
CA TRP A 662 26.21 -3.81 -23.67
C TRP A 662 25.31 -2.69 -23.14
N LEU A 663 24.60 -1.98 -24.03
CA LEU A 663 23.66 -0.95 -23.63
C LEU A 663 22.51 -1.54 -22.78
N MET A 664 22.02 -2.73 -23.14
CA MET A 664 20.95 -3.42 -22.41
C MET A 664 21.42 -3.83 -21.01
N PHE A 665 22.63 -4.36 -20.89
CA PHE A 665 23.21 -4.74 -19.59
C PHE A 665 23.41 -3.55 -18.65
N LEU A 666 23.79 -2.38 -19.18
CA LEU A 666 23.91 -1.17 -18.38
C LEU A 666 22.53 -0.55 -18.06
N GLN A 667 21.60 -0.60 -19.01
CA GLN A 667 20.26 -0.04 -18.86
C GLN A 667 19.41 -0.82 -17.86
N LEU A 668 19.57 -2.15 -17.78
CA LEU A 668 18.74 -3.00 -16.94
C LEU A 668 18.86 -2.66 -15.44
N PRO A 669 20.06 -2.56 -14.82
CA PRO A 669 20.21 -2.08 -13.45
C PRO A 669 19.62 -0.69 -13.21
N ILE A 670 19.82 0.24 -14.16
CA ILE A 670 19.28 1.61 -14.06
C ILE A 670 17.76 1.59 -14.10
N PHE A 671 17.18 0.78 -14.98
CA PHE A 671 15.74 0.59 -15.08
C PHE A 671 15.16 -0.03 -13.79
N ILE A 672 15.78 -1.08 -13.26
CA ILE A 672 15.33 -1.71 -12.01
C ILE A 672 15.44 -0.70 -10.85
N GLY A 673 16.53 0.07 -10.78
CA GLY A 673 16.69 1.13 -9.78
C GLY A 673 15.60 2.20 -9.87
N LEU A 674 15.31 2.69 -11.08
CA LEU A 674 14.25 3.68 -11.30
C LEU A 674 12.87 3.10 -10.97
N TYR A 675 12.57 1.89 -11.42
CA TYR A 675 11.31 1.21 -11.10
C TYR A 675 11.12 1.09 -9.59
N ARG A 676 12.18 0.68 -8.85
CA ARG A 676 12.12 0.57 -7.39
C ARG A 676 11.92 1.92 -6.71
N CYS A 677 12.66 2.95 -7.14
CA CYS A 677 12.48 4.33 -6.70
C CYS A 677 11.01 4.76 -6.85
N LEU A 678 10.42 4.64 -8.05
CA LEU A 678 9.03 5.04 -8.27
C LEU A 678 8.00 4.19 -7.51
N SER A 679 8.31 2.92 -7.25
CA SER A 679 7.37 2.01 -6.57
C SER A 679 7.30 2.20 -5.06
N VAL A 680 8.39 2.64 -4.42
CA VAL A 680 8.49 2.73 -2.94
C VAL A 680 8.28 4.16 -2.44
N ASP A 681 8.42 5.16 -3.31
CA ASP A 681 8.29 6.57 -2.95
C ASP A 681 6.82 6.96 -2.66
N ILE A 682 6.55 7.28 -1.40
CA ILE A 682 5.24 7.72 -0.91
C ILE A 682 4.81 9.05 -1.54
N GLU A 683 5.71 9.93 -1.96
CA GLU A 683 5.35 11.23 -2.51
C GLU A 683 4.71 11.12 -3.90
N LEU A 684 4.94 10.01 -4.60
CA LEU A 684 4.26 9.70 -5.85
C LEU A 684 2.83 9.18 -5.64
N ARG A 685 2.51 8.72 -4.42
CA ARG A 685 1.15 8.30 -4.07
C ARG A 685 0.26 9.53 -4.06
N GLN A 686 -0.83 9.47 -4.81
CA GLN A 686 -1.76 10.60 -4.96
C GLN A 686 -1.09 11.87 -5.52
N ALA A 687 0.02 11.72 -6.26
CA ALA A 687 0.57 12.77 -7.10
C ALA A 687 -0.09 12.71 -8.48
N ALA A 688 -0.65 13.83 -8.92
CA ALA A 688 -1.27 13.93 -10.24
C ALA A 688 -0.24 14.22 -11.33
N LEU A 689 -0.39 13.60 -12.50
CA LEU A 689 0.43 13.91 -13.67
C LEU A 689 0.17 15.35 -14.14
N ILE A 690 -1.09 15.71 -14.31
CA ILE A 690 -1.56 17.06 -14.66
C ILE A 690 -2.56 17.50 -13.59
N PRO A 691 -2.39 18.67 -12.95
CA PRO A 691 -3.38 19.20 -12.01
C PRO A 691 -4.77 19.29 -12.65
N GLY A 692 -5.80 18.82 -11.95
CA GLY A 692 -7.19 18.80 -12.45
C GLY A 692 -7.58 17.58 -13.27
N LEU A 693 -6.63 16.69 -13.64
CA LEU A 693 -6.96 15.41 -14.28
C LEU A 693 -7.18 14.32 -13.23
N GLU A 694 -8.43 13.90 -13.06
CA GLU A 694 -8.78 12.88 -12.05
C GLU A 694 -8.28 11.48 -12.40
N TRP A 695 -8.29 11.11 -13.69
CA TRP A 695 -7.93 9.76 -14.13
C TRP A 695 -6.45 9.40 -13.96
N CYS A 696 -5.57 10.40 -13.84
CA CYS A 696 -4.14 10.24 -13.59
C CYS A 696 -3.71 11.06 -12.36
N SER A 697 -4.44 10.88 -11.27
CA SER A 697 -4.21 11.54 -9.98
C SER A 697 -3.28 10.77 -9.03
N ASN A 698 -2.72 9.64 -9.47
CA ASN A 698 -1.83 8.78 -8.67
C ASN A 698 -0.69 8.19 -9.52
N LEU A 699 0.49 8.82 -9.51
CA LEU A 699 1.68 8.33 -10.23
C LEU A 699 2.23 7.00 -9.71
N ALA A 700 1.97 6.67 -8.45
CA ALA A 700 2.37 5.41 -7.83
C ALA A 700 1.40 4.24 -8.14
N GLY A 701 0.21 4.50 -8.69
CA GLY A 701 -0.78 3.49 -9.06
C GLY A 701 -1.03 3.45 -10.57
N PRO A 702 -1.77 2.46 -11.09
CA PRO A 702 -2.22 2.46 -12.48
C PRO A 702 -3.10 3.68 -12.74
N ASP A 703 -3.11 4.16 -13.98
CA ASP A 703 -4.08 5.14 -14.43
C ASP A 703 -5.49 4.54 -14.47
N MET A 704 -6.51 5.37 -14.29
CA MET A 704 -7.91 4.91 -14.14
C MET A 704 -8.83 5.76 -15.01
N ALA A 705 -8.72 5.65 -16.33
CA ALA A 705 -9.47 6.52 -17.25
C ALA A 705 -10.95 6.15 -17.33
N VAL A 706 -11.26 4.89 -17.60
CA VAL A 706 -12.66 4.45 -17.75
C VAL A 706 -12.85 3.13 -17.00
N TYR A 707 -13.86 3.07 -16.12
CA TYR A 707 -14.23 1.83 -15.45
C TYR A 707 -15.00 0.91 -16.41
N TRP A 708 -14.45 -0.27 -16.67
CA TRP A 708 -15.05 -1.28 -17.57
C TRP A 708 -15.21 -2.66 -16.91
N GLY A 709 -14.92 -2.76 -15.60
CA GLY A 709 -14.87 -4.05 -14.91
C GLY A 709 -16.18 -4.83 -14.98
N LYS A 710 -17.33 -4.13 -15.04
CA LYS A 710 -18.66 -4.73 -15.21
C LYS A 710 -18.93 -5.25 -16.63
N ALA A 711 -18.25 -4.72 -17.65
CA ALA A 711 -18.46 -5.09 -19.05
C ALA A 711 -17.59 -6.29 -19.48
N LEU A 712 -16.50 -6.55 -18.75
CA LEU A 712 -15.58 -7.64 -19.04
C LEU A 712 -15.83 -8.84 -18.11
N PRO A 713 -15.55 -10.07 -18.56
CA PRO A 713 -15.52 -11.24 -17.69
C PRO A 713 -14.59 -11.02 -16.48
N ALA A 714 -14.96 -11.57 -15.32
CA ALA A 714 -14.24 -11.34 -14.05
C ALA A 714 -12.74 -11.67 -14.14
N PHE A 715 -12.33 -12.70 -14.89
CA PHE A 715 -10.91 -13.05 -15.04
C PHE A 715 -10.08 -11.98 -15.79
N LEU A 716 -10.71 -11.10 -16.57
CA LEU A 716 -10.07 -9.98 -17.26
C LEU A 716 -10.24 -8.67 -16.49
N GLY A 717 -11.48 -8.33 -16.14
CA GLY A 717 -11.88 -7.01 -15.67
C GLY A 717 -12.08 -6.85 -14.16
N SER A 718 -11.89 -7.89 -13.35
CA SER A 718 -11.92 -7.72 -11.89
C SER A 718 -10.61 -7.08 -11.38
N GLU A 719 -10.58 -6.67 -10.11
CA GLU A 719 -9.39 -6.16 -9.42
C GLU A 719 -8.21 -7.15 -9.46
N THR A 720 -8.52 -8.44 -9.33
CA THR A 720 -7.55 -9.53 -9.45
C THR A 720 -7.40 -10.05 -10.89
N GLY A 721 -8.22 -9.55 -11.83
CA GLY A 721 -8.20 -9.90 -13.24
C GLY A 721 -6.92 -9.43 -13.97
N TRP A 722 -6.69 -9.97 -15.16
CA TRP A 722 -5.44 -9.75 -15.89
C TRP A 722 -5.23 -8.29 -16.37
N LEU A 723 -6.30 -7.62 -16.78
CA LEU A 723 -6.26 -6.22 -17.25
C LEU A 723 -6.63 -5.22 -16.14
N GLY A 724 -7.35 -5.68 -15.11
CA GLY A 724 -7.88 -4.82 -14.07
C GLY A 724 -9.21 -4.14 -14.47
N PRO A 725 -9.85 -3.46 -13.51
CA PRO A 725 -11.20 -2.91 -13.67
C PRO A 725 -11.27 -1.59 -14.44
N TYR A 726 -10.13 -1.04 -14.85
CA TYR A 726 -10.05 0.22 -15.58
C TYR A 726 -9.34 0.05 -16.93
N LEU A 727 -9.78 0.82 -17.91
CA LEU A 727 -9.07 1.08 -19.16
C LEU A 727 -8.03 2.16 -18.91
N ASN A 728 -6.79 1.85 -19.31
CA ASN A 728 -5.63 2.66 -19.03
C ASN A 728 -5.09 3.27 -20.33
N ILE A 729 -4.99 4.60 -20.37
CA ILE A 729 -4.57 5.38 -21.54
C ILE A 729 -3.05 5.39 -21.69
N LEU A 730 -2.29 5.54 -20.59
CA LEU A 730 -0.82 5.66 -20.64
C LEU A 730 -0.13 4.37 -21.11
N PRO A 731 -0.54 3.17 -20.68
CA PRO A 731 -0.06 1.91 -21.26
C PRO A 731 -0.34 1.82 -22.76
N ILE A 732 -1.52 2.23 -23.24
CA ILE A 732 -1.83 2.21 -24.68
C ILE A 732 -0.86 3.09 -25.46
N PHE A 733 -0.61 4.31 -25.00
CA PHE A 733 0.40 5.19 -25.61
C PHE A 733 1.79 4.57 -25.59
N THR A 734 2.15 3.92 -24.48
CA THR A 734 3.45 3.24 -24.34
C THR A 734 3.60 2.10 -25.34
N ILE A 735 2.55 1.28 -25.54
CA ILE A 735 2.51 0.18 -26.52
C ILE A 735 2.65 0.74 -27.94
N VAL A 736 1.88 1.77 -28.28
CA VAL A 736 1.95 2.40 -29.59
C VAL A 736 3.37 2.92 -29.85
N LEU A 737 4.00 3.58 -28.87
CA LEU A 737 5.37 4.06 -28.98
C LEU A 737 6.36 2.91 -29.15
N PHE A 738 6.23 1.81 -28.40
CA PHE A 738 7.08 0.63 -28.57
C PHE A 738 6.95 0.02 -29.96
N LEU A 739 5.72 -0.10 -30.49
CA LEU A 739 5.47 -0.60 -31.84
C LEU A 739 6.09 0.32 -32.90
N VAL A 740 5.96 1.64 -32.73
CA VAL A 740 6.58 2.64 -33.61
C VAL A 740 8.11 2.55 -33.54
N GLN A 741 8.69 2.47 -32.35
CA GLN A 741 10.12 2.30 -32.15
C GLN A 741 10.64 1.01 -32.75
N GLN A 742 9.96 -0.11 -32.53
CA GLN A 742 10.31 -1.39 -33.11
C GLN A 742 10.32 -1.29 -34.63
N LYS A 743 9.25 -0.78 -35.23
CA LYS A 743 9.14 -0.60 -36.69
C LYS A 743 10.26 0.28 -37.26
N MET A 744 10.72 1.28 -36.51
CA MET A 744 11.78 2.19 -36.95
C MET A 744 13.20 1.67 -36.69
N PHE A 745 13.42 0.90 -35.63
CA PHE A 745 14.76 0.43 -35.22
C PHE A 745 15.09 -0.98 -35.75
N THR A 746 14.08 -1.79 -36.08
CA THR A 746 14.31 -3.11 -36.65
C THR A 746 14.63 -3.03 -38.15
N PRO A 747 15.69 -3.72 -38.63
CA PRO A 747 15.95 -3.84 -40.06
C PRO A 747 14.86 -4.65 -40.76
N PRO A 748 14.67 -4.48 -42.09
CA PRO A 748 13.76 -5.32 -42.87
C PRO A 748 14.16 -6.80 -42.78
N ALA A 749 13.17 -7.70 -42.66
CA ALA A 749 13.42 -9.14 -42.61
C ALA A 749 14.02 -9.64 -43.93
N THR A 750 15.19 -10.26 -43.87
CA THR A 750 15.89 -10.80 -45.05
C THR A 750 15.65 -12.31 -45.27
N ASP A 751 15.18 -13.03 -44.24
CA ASP A 751 14.93 -14.49 -44.24
C ASP A 751 13.60 -14.83 -43.52
N ASP A 752 12.97 -15.97 -43.83
CA ASP A 752 11.74 -16.41 -43.15
C ASP A 752 11.93 -16.58 -41.63
N GLN A 753 13.12 -17.03 -41.19
CA GLN A 753 13.48 -17.14 -39.78
C GLN A 753 13.56 -15.77 -39.08
N THR A 754 14.09 -14.74 -39.75
CA THR A 754 14.13 -13.37 -39.19
C THR A 754 12.74 -12.73 -39.20
N ARG A 755 11.89 -13.05 -40.19
CA ARG A 755 10.48 -12.61 -40.21
C ARG A 755 9.68 -13.23 -39.07
N MET A 756 9.91 -14.50 -38.76
CA MET A 756 9.31 -15.18 -37.60
C MET A 756 9.79 -14.54 -36.29
N GLN A 757 11.08 -14.27 -36.14
CA GLN A 757 11.63 -13.59 -34.96
C GLN A 757 11.06 -12.18 -34.78
N GLN A 758 10.94 -11.39 -35.85
CA GLN A 758 10.33 -10.05 -35.80
C GLN A 758 8.86 -10.08 -35.43
N SER A 759 8.11 -11.03 -35.97
CA SER A 759 6.69 -11.24 -35.64
C SER A 759 6.54 -11.64 -34.18
N MET A 760 7.38 -12.56 -33.68
CA MET A 760 7.42 -12.95 -32.28
C MET A 760 7.74 -11.77 -31.36
N MET A 761 8.72 -10.93 -31.72
CA MET A 761 9.04 -9.70 -30.97
C MET A 761 7.87 -8.71 -30.94
N LYS A 762 7.12 -8.57 -32.04
CA LYS A 762 5.93 -7.71 -32.11
C LYS A 762 4.83 -8.21 -31.17
N TYR A 763 4.50 -9.51 -31.21
CA TYR A 763 3.51 -10.10 -30.30
C TYR A 763 3.97 -10.03 -28.84
N MET A 764 5.26 -10.26 -28.57
CA MET A 764 5.83 -10.13 -27.24
C MET A 764 5.73 -8.69 -26.72
N MET A 765 5.92 -7.68 -27.57
CA MET A 765 5.72 -6.28 -27.17
C MET A 765 4.25 -5.92 -26.91
N ILE A 766 3.31 -6.46 -27.69
CA ILE A 766 1.88 -6.28 -27.42
C ILE A 766 1.51 -6.95 -26.09
N PHE A 767 1.98 -8.18 -25.87
CA PHE A 767 1.76 -8.92 -24.63
C PHE A 767 2.37 -8.21 -23.41
N MET A 768 3.61 -7.73 -23.52
CA MET A 768 4.26 -6.92 -22.48
C MET A 768 3.49 -5.62 -22.25
N GLY A 769 2.93 -5.05 -23.32
CA GLY A 769 2.01 -3.94 -23.28
C GLY A 769 0.78 -4.18 -22.44
N LEU A 770 0.13 -5.34 -22.61
CA LEU A 770 -1.02 -5.75 -21.82
C LEU A 770 -0.65 -5.90 -20.32
N LEU A 771 0.58 -6.34 -20.02
CA LEU A 771 1.08 -6.38 -18.64
C LEU A 771 1.17 -4.98 -18.00
N PHE A 772 1.39 -3.92 -18.80
CA PHE A 772 1.54 -2.55 -18.29
C PHE A 772 0.23 -1.95 -17.77
N PHE A 773 -0.93 -2.58 -18.00
CA PHE A 773 -2.20 -2.15 -17.42
C PHE A 773 -2.24 -2.25 -15.88
N LYS A 774 -1.41 -3.10 -15.26
CA LYS A 774 -1.31 -3.19 -13.78
C LYS A 774 -0.12 -2.41 -13.22
N VAL A 775 0.63 -1.69 -14.06
CA VAL A 775 1.85 -1.00 -13.67
C VAL A 775 1.54 0.45 -13.28
N ALA A 776 2.33 1.02 -12.37
CA ALA A 776 2.22 2.41 -11.98
C ALA A 776 2.34 3.38 -13.18
N SER A 777 1.47 4.38 -13.24
CA SER A 777 1.41 5.37 -14.31
C SER A 777 2.70 6.19 -14.42
N GLY A 778 3.40 6.46 -13.32
CA GLY A 778 4.73 7.09 -13.33
C GLY A 778 5.77 6.28 -14.13
N LEU A 779 5.70 4.95 -14.11
CA LEU A 779 6.56 4.11 -14.94
C LEU A 779 6.19 4.22 -16.43
N CYS A 780 4.90 4.33 -16.73
CA CYS A 780 4.45 4.59 -18.11
C CYS A 780 4.96 5.95 -18.62
N VAL A 781 4.92 7.00 -17.79
CA VAL A 781 5.48 8.32 -18.12
C VAL A 781 6.97 8.21 -18.43
N TYR A 782 7.73 7.47 -17.62
CA TYR A 782 9.14 7.18 -17.90
C TYR A 782 9.30 6.53 -19.28
N PHE A 783 8.54 5.46 -19.58
CA PHE A 783 8.65 4.76 -20.86
C PHE A 783 8.28 5.64 -22.04
N ILE A 784 7.26 6.48 -21.92
CA ILE A 784 6.87 7.44 -22.96
C ILE A 784 8.01 8.43 -23.21
N ALA A 785 8.53 9.08 -22.16
CA ALA A 785 9.63 10.05 -22.29
C ALA A 785 10.91 9.41 -22.86
N SER A 786 11.24 8.23 -22.34
CA SER A 786 12.33 7.37 -22.78
C SER A 786 12.19 6.97 -24.25
N SER A 787 10.98 6.64 -24.69
CA SER A 787 10.72 6.25 -26.06
C SER A 787 10.83 7.43 -27.02
N LEU A 788 10.25 8.58 -26.65
CA LEU A 788 10.37 9.82 -27.41
C LEU A 788 11.83 10.27 -27.54
N TRP A 789 12.63 10.16 -26.47
CA TRP A 789 14.08 10.40 -26.53
C TRP A 789 14.75 9.48 -27.55
N GLY A 790 14.51 8.17 -27.48
CA GLY A 790 15.12 7.22 -28.40
C GLY A 790 14.76 7.49 -29.87
N ILE A 791 13.51 7.89 -30.14
CA ILE A 791 13.06 8.30 -31.47
C ILE A 791 13.83 9.54 -31.94
N GLY A 792 13.97 10.54 -31.06
CA GLY A 792 14.76 11.74 -31.29
C GLY A 792 16.23 11.43 -31.58
N GLU A 793 16.88 10.62 -30.74
CA GLU A 793 18.25 10.16 -30.89
C GLU A 793 18.47 9.48 -32.25
N ARG A 794 17.59 8.55 -32.64
CA ARG A 794 17.72 7.85 -33.94
C ARG A 794 17.61 8.80 -35.12
N LYS A 795 16.75 9.82 -35.04
CA LYS A 795 16.61 10.84 -36.10
C LYS A 795 17.81 11.79 -36.17
N LEU A 796 18.46 12.06 -35.04
CA LEU A 796 19.64 12.94 -34.97
C LEU A 796 20.95 12.26 -35.39
N LEU A 797 21.01 10.92 -35.33
CA LEU A 797 22.19 10.16 -35.73
C LEU A 797 22.34 10.16 -37.27
N PRO A 798 23.51 10.53 -37.82
CA PRO A 798 23.75 10.48 -39.26
C PRO A 798 23.70 9.03 -39.75
N LYS A 799 23.14 8.82 -40.95
CA LYS A 799 23.24 7.53 -41.65
C LYS A 799 24.74 7.27 -41.92
N PRO A 800 25.32 6.13 -41.52
CA PRO A 800 26.71 5.83 -41.82
C PRO A 800 26.92 5.76 -43.33
N ALA A 801 28.06 6.29 -43.77
CA ALA A 801 28.61 5.93 -45.06
C ALA A 801 29.26 4.54 -44.93
N PRO A 802 29.12 3.66 -45.94
CA PRO A 802 29.76 2.34 -45.92
C PRO A 802 31.27 2.48 -45.70
N PRO A 803 31.90 1.53 -44.98
CA PRO A 803 33.34 1.58 -44.73
C PRO A 803 34.11 1.60 -46.05
N LYS A 804 35.04 2.56 -46.18
CA LYS A 804 35.78 2.87 -47.42
C LYS A 804 36.76 1.77 -47.92
N ASN A 805 36.79 0.58 -47.31
CA ASN A 805 37.73 -0.49 -47.69
C ASN A 805 37.02 -1.86 -47.85
N SER A 806 36.01 -1.94 -48.71
CA SER A 806 35.50 -3.23 -49.19
C SER A 806 35.94 -3.45 -50.65
N GLU A 807 37.22 -3.76 -50.84
CA GLU A 807 37.60 -4.48 -52.06
C GLU A 807 37.01 -5.90 -51.96
N PRO A 808 36.28 -6.37 -52.99
CA PRO A 808 35.78 -7.73 -53.01
C PRO A 808 36.96 -8.71 -53.06
N ALA A 809 37.10 -9.54 -52.02
CA ALA A 809 38.09 -10.60 -52.01
C ALA A 809 37.82 -11.58 -53.17
N LYS A 810 38.83 -11.77 -54.04
CA LYS A 810 38.87 -12.86 -55.02
C LYS A 810 38.58 -14.19 -54.30
N PRO A 811 37.79 -15.09 -54.91
CA PRO A 811 37.53 -16.40 -54.33
C PRO A 811 38.85 -17.16 -54.13
N PRO A 812 39.01 -17.92 -53.02
CA PRO A 812 40.18 -18.77 -52.85
C PRO A 812 40.18 -19.81 -53.98
N GLU A 813 41.32 -19.84 -54.67
CA GLU A 813 41.64 -20.77 -55.75
C GLU A 813 41.46 -22.21 -55.26
N SER A 814 40.81 -23.03 -56.09
CA SER A 814 40.57 -24.46 -55.84
C SER A 814 41.90 -25.18 -55.54
N PRO A 815 41.99 -26.06 -54.53
CA PRO A 815 43.20 -26.83 -54.32
C PRO A 815 43.45 -27.75 -55.52
N ALA A 816 44.61 -27.61 -56.14
CA ALA A 816 45.11 -28.51 -57.17
C ALA A 816 45.28 -29.94 -56.62
N LYS A 817 45.08 -30.93 -57.50
CA LYS A 817 45.22 -32.36 -57.20
C LYS A 817 46.60 -32.70 -56.60
N PRO A 818 46.70 -33.67 -55.68
CA PRO A 818 47.97 -34.00 -55.05
C PRO A 818 48.88 -34.84 -55.98
N SER A 819 50.15 -34.46 -56.06
CA SER A 819 51.24 -35.30 -56.57
C SER A 819 51.69 -36.28 -55.48
N PRO A 820 52.04 -37.54 -55.81
CA PRO A 820 52.37 -38.56 -54.82
C PRO A 820 53.86 -38.51 -54.46
N SER A 821 54.18 -38.12 -53.24
CA SER A 821 55.24 -38.71 -52.39
C SER A 821 55.71 -37.72 -51.33
N ALA A 822 55.36 -38.00 -50.07
CA ALA A 822 56.17 -37.71 -48.89
C ALA A 822 55.45 -38.30 -47.69
N ARG A 823 55.70 -39.59 -47.45
CA ARG A 823 55.30 -40.32 -46.25
C ARG A 823 56.12 -39.79 -45.07
N ARG A 824 55.50 -39.08 -44.11
CA ARG A 824 56.09 -38.88 -42.79
C ARG A 824 55.03 -38.54 -41.72
N THR A 825 54.79 -39.54 -40.86
CA THR A 825 54.38 -39.50 -39.44
C THR A 825 53.29 -38.51 -39.01
N ALA A 826 52.08 -39.01 -38.81
CA ALA A 826 50.96 -38.31 -38.20
C ALA A 826 51.15 -38.15 -36.67
N ALA A 827 51.11 -36.91 -36.19
CA ALA A 827 50.86 -36.59 -34.78
C ALA A 827 49.34 -36.51 -34.54
N PRO A 828 48.82 -36.88 -33.35
CA PRO A 828 47.39 -36.97 -33.12
C PRO A 828 46.72 -35.59 -33.08
N GLU A 829 45.64 -35.41 -33.84
CA GLU A 829 44.80 -34.22 -33.83
C GLU A 829 44.24 -33.94 -32.42
N LYS A 830 44.43 -32.70 -31.94
CA LYS A 830 43.83 -32.26 -30.67
C LYS A 830 42.31 -32.09 -30.86
N LYS A 831 41.54 -33.05 -30.35
CA LYS A 831 40.07 -33.01 -30.29
C LYS A 831 39.54 -31.67 -29.72
N SER A 832 38.56 -31.08 -30.41
CA SER A 832 37.89 -29.83 -30.05
C SER A 832 37.14 -29.93 -28.71
N PHE A 833 37.04 -28.81 -27.97
CA PHE A 833 36.38 -28.74 -26.66
C PHE A 833 34.94 -29.28 -26.67
N LEU A 834 34.21 -29.08 -27.78
CA LEU A 834 32.84 -29.59 -27.94
C LEU A 834 32.79 -31.12 -28.09
N GLN A 835 33.80 -31.75 -28.71
CA GLN A 835 33.91 -33.20 -28.77
C GLN A 835 34.19 -33.79 -27.38
N ARG A 836 35.04 -33.13 -26.58
CA ARG A 836 35.30 -33.54 -25.19
C ARG A 836 34.08 -33.38 -24.29
N LEU A 837 33.26 -32.35 -24.53
CA LEU A 837 31.99 -32.14 -23.82
C LEU A 837 30.95 -33.21 -24.19
N LYS A 838 30.80 -33.52 -25.49
CA LYS A 838 29.93 -34.61 -25.93
C LYS A 838 30.34 -35.95 -25.35
N GLU A 839 31.63 -36.30 -25.39
CA GLU A 839 32.13 -37.54 -24.78
C GLU A 839 31.88 -37.58 -23.26
N LYS A 840 32.06 -36.45 -22.55
CA LYS A 840 31.76 -36.39 -21.10
C LYS A 840 30.28 -36.55 -20.79
N VAL A 841 29.39 -35.99 -21.62
CA VAL A 841 27.94 -36.14 -21.47
C VAL A 841 27.52 -37.58 -21.78
N GLU A 842 28.02 -38.18 -22.86
CA GLU A 842 27.75 -39.59 -23.17
C GLU A 842 28.30 -40.55 -22.11
N GLN A 843 29.48 -40.27 -21.54
CA GLN A 843 30.02 -41.05 -20.43
C GLN A 843 29.20 -40.89 -19.14
N ALA A 844 28.69 -39.69 -18.85
CA ALA A 844 27.80 -39.47 -17.71
C ALA A 844 26.48 -40.23 -17.87
N ASP A 845 25.89 -40.20 -19.07
CA ASP A 845 24.66 -40.92 -19.40
C ASP A 845 24.86 -42.44 -19.34
N ALA A 846 25.99 -42.95 -19.85
CA ALA A 846 26.34 -44.36 -19.79
C ALA A 846 26.56 -44.84 -18.34
N ASN A 847 27.18 -44.03 -17.49
CA ASN A 847 27.39 -44.35 -16.08
C ASN A 847 26.08 -44.30 -15.28
N GLN A 848 25.16 -43.36 -15.56
CA GLN A 848 23.82 -43.36 -14.98
C GLN A 848 23.01 -44.59 -15.39
N ARG A 849 23.08 -44.99 -16.67
CA ARG A 849 22.41 -46.21 -17.16
C ARG A 849 22.99 -47.47 -16.52
N ARG A 850 24.31 -47.54 -16.28
CA ARG A 850 24.94 -48.64 -15.53
C ARG A 850 24.53 -48.66 -14.06
N ALA A 851 24.46 -47.50 -13.39
CA ALA A 851 24.01 -47.39 -12.00
C ALA A 851 22.53 -47.80 -11.84
N SER A 852 21.66 -47.39 -12.77
CA SER A 852 20.24 -47.77 -12.78
C SER A 852 20.02 -49.27 -13.05
N ARG A 853 20.88 -49.92 -13.85
CA ARG A 853 20.86 -51.38 -14.06
C ARG A 853 21.35 -52.17 -12.84
N ARG A 854 22.24 -51.59 -12.01
CA ARG A 854 22.72 -52.22 -10.78
C ARG A 854 21.66 -52.17 -9.68
N LYS A 855 20.95 -51.04 -9.54
CA LYS A 855 19.81 -50.85 -8.61
C LYS A 855 18.54 -51.67 -8.91
N ARG A 856 18.46 -52.31 -10.07
CA ARG A 856 17.36 -53.22 -10.45
C ARG A 856 17.69 -54.70 -10.24
N ARG A 857 18.90 -55.00 -9.77
CA ARG A 857 19.43 -56.36 -9.66
C ARG A 857 19.90 -56.71 -8.23
N ASP A 858 19.83 -55.73 -7.33
CA ASP A 858 19.79 -55.87 -5.88
C ASP A 858 18.35 -55.54 -5.45
#